data_AF-A0A094GQ28-F1
#
_entry.id   AF-A0A094GQ28-F1
#
_cell.length_a   1.000
_cell.length_b   1.000
_cell.length_c   1.000
_cell.angle_alpha   90.00
_cell.angle_beta   90.00
_cell.angle_gamma   90.00
#
_symmetry.space_group_name_H-M   'P 1'
#
loop_
_entity.id
_entity.type
_entity.pdbx_description
1 polymer ?
#
loop_
_entity_poly.entity_id
_entity_poly.type
_entity_poly.pdbx_seq_one_letter_code
_entity_poly.pdbx_strand_id
1 'polypeptide(L)'
;MADTPVMNIPTDPREQPILDELMLIRADLDLLKRDRTTYIKSSTVVPLYDKIVEQVQKLNAVREDRPHEQNRVDRVLDGCFQLLSLFFMTIGKNNEAPAAYALTSTIKRLLDHLTETKLYSAKDLDHVSQTLESLDNIIQNSEGVHSDRLVTLLANRTSLCREACSSLQERLKRLDPGLAEIHQKCISILRCISLANTKSKFSNSEVKKFKEQLEEIKAQQVDGHFVITPNEIPAGDAEVNELLTRILEWADVVMEHKGVMPENFKPIYDILVNIRNELEKLSLTQAWSLRETDLYDYQRQLDRIDEARVNGNFLDSEGNPAELYVQRTLLYLIRRSYGYIYYLMVSSEPVSEALQPIYNQLQTLRRCLVEVKEMGGVSSPRELYPYSMKLNSIDNMKVDGKFTINGDIPEGQASVNELLAECFDIANGRLSSLNDFTLQPNKNPPTNTVRLPSTTLHSSSVSYAFGPYVLHSRGLWYFLQASGIVTIGAAIMNILLQQHPTFFPHHHNSPRRSPSISPTHLSPRMSARKRKADDELDPRSLDEDMSVSPLTSPAISSRHIARPSKKIRNNEVIGRPLELPRLLETLDADSLRNVLQTICERHPEIGQEVVTSAPRPSVASTIGVLEQYQERLRQAFPFGGNTGSDYAYNRVRIQLTQLIDAISDFVPHYLPPHETQVTTSLDFLDSVTNIVHQLPDWESSSHNHHKDNAYDEISRAWARVISEASKRGGGIQLHNGGWDQKLQKHNAMSGGQMQAAVNALGSNLYCGGANGSSNSNMNSNNDPNSIRNQLFSGTYGTNLPVRVGPW
;
A
#
# COMPACT_ATOMS: atom_id res chain seq x y z
N MET A 1 10.94 29.22 15.55
CA MET A 1 12.07 29.90 14.87
C MET A 1 13.33 29.60 15.66
N ALA A 2 14.35 29.02 15.01
CA ALA A 2 15.72 28.85 15.52
C ALA A 2 16.58 28.49 14.29
N ASP A 3 17.61 29.28 14.02
CA ASP A 3 18.26 29.34 12.71
C ASP A 3 19.31 28.24 12.48
N THR A 4 19.43 27.82 11.21
CA THR A 4 20.61 27.19 10.61
C THR A 4 21.76 28.21 10.51
N PRO A 5 23.02 27.86 10.13
CA PRO A 5 24.17 28.73 10.36
C PRO A 5 23.98 30.17 9.86
N VAL A 6 24.32 31.11 10.74
CA VAL A 6 23.99 32.53 10.64
C VAL A 6 24.70 33.15 9.45
N MET A 7 23.99 33.29 8.34
CA MET A 7 24.40 34.20 7.27
C MET A 7 24.24 35.65 7.73
N ASN A 8 25.14 36.50 7.29
CA ASN A 8 25.18 37.91 7.67
C ASN A 8 23.84 38.61 7.36
N ILE A 9 23.46 39.51 8.28
CA ILE A 9 22.36 40.46 8.09
C ILE A 9 22.66 41.31 6.84
N PRO A 10 21.66 41.73 6.05
CA PRO A 10 21.91 42.48 4.82
C PRO A 10 22.77 43.72 5.05
N THR A 11 23.80 43.87 4.22
CA THR A 11 24.79 44.95 4.33
C THR A 11 24.24 46.30 3.86
N ASP A 12 23.24 46.28 2.97
CA ASP A 12 22.52 47.46 2.51
C ASP A 12 21.20 47.63 3.32
N PRO A 13 20.98 48.77 4.01
CA PRO A 13 19.74 49.05 4.73
C PRO A 13 18.47 48.95 3.88
N ARG A 14 18.56 49.10 2.55
CA ARG A 14 17.43 48.98 1.61
C ARG A 14 16.92 47.55 1.46
N GLU A 15 17.72 46.54 1.81
CA GLU A 15 17.31 45.14 1.78
C GLU A 15 16.56 44.69 3.04
N GLN A 16 16.73 45.41 4.16
CA GLN A 16 16.05 45.08 5.42
C GLN A 16 14.50 45.05 5.30
N PRO A 17 13.80 46.05 4.70
CA PRO A 17 12.34 45.95 4.52
C PRO A 17 11.90 44.81 3.59
N ILE A 18 12.78 44.39 2.65
CA ILE A 18 12.52 43.24 1.77
C ILE A 18 12.62 41.94 2.57
N LEU A 19 13.63 41.82 3.43
CA LEU A 19 13.78 40.69 4.36
C LEU A 19 12.57 40.57 5.30
N ASP A 20 12.12 41.69 5.87
CA ASP A 20 11.00 41.71 6.82
C ASP A 20 9.69 41.27 6.14
N GLU A 21 9.39 41.77 4.93
CA GLU A 21 8.20 41.35 4.16
C GLU A 21 8.28 39.88 3.69
N LEU A 22 9.46 39.41 3.26
CA LEU A 22 9.66 37.99 2.93
C LEU A 22 9.48 37.08 4.14
N MET A 23 9.83 37.54 5.35
CA MET A 23 9.57 36.82 6.60
C MET A 23 8.06 36.77 6.93
N LEU A 24 7.30 37.83 6.64
CA LEU A 24 5.83 37.83 6.78
C LEU A 24 5.20 36.85 5.79
N ILE A 25 5.56 36.90 4.51
CA ILE A 25 5.04 35.97 3.49
C ILE A 25 5.37 34.51 3.86
N ARG A 26 6.56 34.25 4.41
CA ARG A 26 6.94 32.92 4.89
C ARG A 26 6.08 32.47 6.08
N ALA A 27 5.69 33.38 6.97
CA ALA A 27 4.78 33.08 8.07
C ALA A 27 3.35 32.77 7.58
N ASP A 28 2.86 33.49 6.56
CA ASP A 28 1.57 33.21 5.90
C ASP A 28 1.57 31.82 5.25
N LEU A 29 2.65 31.46 4.52
CA LEU A 29 2.82 30.12 3.94
C LEU A 29 2.90 29.02 5.01
N ASP A 30 3.63 29.25 6.10
CA ASP A 30 3.71 28.34 7.26
C ASP A 30 2.33 28.16 7.94
N LEU A 31 1.48 29.19 7.96
CA LEU A 31 0.13 29.13 8.51
C LEU A 31 -0.80 28.33 7.59
N LEU A 32 -0.79 28.63 6.28
CA LEU A 32 -1.57 27.91 5.28
C LEU A 32 -1.21 26.41 5.24
N LYS A 33 0.06 26.05 5.45
CA LYS A 33 0.51 24.66 5.52
C LYS A 33 -0.09 23.92 6.73
N ARG A 34 -0.21 24.60 7.88
CA ARG A 34 -0.73 24.02 9.13
C ARG A 34 -2.25 23.87 9.11
N ASP A 35 -2.96 24.63 8.28
CA ASP A 35 -4.41 24.51 8.16
C ASP A 35 -4.81 23.22 7.41
N ARG A 36 -5.37 22.26 8.16
CA ARG A 36 -5.92 21.00 7.64
C ARG A 36 -7.45 20.96 7.66
N THR A 37 -8.12 22.10 7.89
CA THR A 37 -9.59 22.17 7.96
C THR A 37 -10.25 22.16 6.58
N THR A 38 -9.58 22.72 5.57
CA THR A 38 -10.00 22.71 4.16
C THR A 38 -8.85 22.32 3.23
N TYR A 39 -9.20 21.94 2.00
CA TYR A 39 -8.20 21.79 0.93
C TYR A 39 -7.62 23.16 0.54
N ILE A 40 -6.37 23.18 0.07
CA ILE A 40 -5.70 24.42 -0.33
C ILE A 40 -6.20 24.89 -1.71
N LYS A 41 -6.53 26.18 -1.85
CA LYS A 41 -7.06 26.75 -3.10
C LYS A 41 -6.00 27.54 -3.86
N SER A 42 -6.03 27.46 -5.19
CA SER A 42 -5.24 28.29 -6.11
C SER A 42 -5.36 29.79 -5.78
N SER A 43 -6.57 30.27 -5.48
CA SER A 43 -6.85 31.66 -5.08
C SER A 43 -6.21 32.12 -3.77
N THR A 44 -5.71 31.20 -2.93
CA THR A 44 -4.96 31.54 -1.69
C THR A 44 -3.45 31.50 -1.89
N VAL A 45 -2.96 30.71 -2.85
CA VAL A 45 -1.52 30.53 -3.11
C VAL A 45 -0.98 31.58 -4.09
N VAL A 46 -1.72 31.86 -5.18
CA VAL A 46 -1.29 32.80 -6.23
C VAL A 46 -1.00 34.21 -5.69
N PRO A 47 -1.82 34.82 -4.80
CA PRO A 47 -1.48 36.14 -4.24
C PRO A 47 -0.19 36.17 -3.40
N LEU A 48 0.19 35.04 -2.77
CA LEU A 48 1.46 34.94 -2.04
C LEU A 48 2.64 34.81 -3.02
N TYR A 49 2.45 34.13 -4.15
CA TYR A 49 3.40 34.12 -5.26
C TYR A 49 3.63 35.53 -5.81
N ASP A 50 2.57 36.29 -6.10
CA ASP A 50 2.67 37.65 -6.65
C ASP A 50 3.45 38.58 -5.71
N LYS A 51 3.19 38.51 -4.40
CA LYS A 51 3.97 39.23 -3.37
C LYS A 51 5.46 38.86 -3.41
N ILE A 52 5.81 37.57 -3.54
CA ILE A 52 7.21 37.14 -3.63
C ILE A 52 7.87 37.70 -4.88
N VAL A 53 7.19 37.67 -6.03
CA VAL A 53 7.68 38.27 -7.28
C VAL A 53 7.92 39.78 -7.12
N GLU A 54 7.03 40.51 -6.45
CA GLU A 54 7.20 41.93 -6.15
C GLU A 54 8.45 42.20 -5.28
N GLN A 55 8.69 41.38 -4.25
CA GLN A 55 9.90 41.50 -3.42
C GLN A 55 11.18 41.13 -4.20
N VAL A 56 11.12 40.17 -5.11
CA VAL A 56 12.22 39.85 -6.03
C VAL A 56 12.52 41.02 -6.95
N GLN A 57 11.52 41.71 -7.50
CA GLN A 57 11.73 42.91 -8.32
C GLN A 57 12.43 44.02 -7.53
N LYS A 58 11.96 44.30 -6.30
CA LYS A 58 12.60 45.27 -5.39
C LYS A 58 14.05 44.89 -5.07
N LEU A 59 14.33 43.60 -4.80
CA LEU A 59 15.67 43.13 -4.47
C LEU A 59 16.64 43.29 -5.65
N ASN A 60 16.21 42.95 -6.87
CA ASN A 60 17.03 43.15 -8.07
C ASN A 60 17.32 44.64 -8.31
N ALA A 61 16.36 45.54 -8.09
CA ALA A 61 16.56 46.99 -8.22
C ALA A 61 17.52 47.57 -7.15
N VAL A 62 17.56 46.99 -5.94
CA VAL A 62 18.54 47.36 -4.91
C VAL A 62 19.95 46.86 -5.27
N ARG A 63 20.03 45.67 -5.89
CA ARG A 63 21.28 44.96 -6.25
C ARG A 63 21.74 45.14 -7.70
N GLU A 64 21.27 46.15 -8.44
CA GLU A 64 21.64 46.38 -9.85
C GLU A 64 23.17 46.44 -10.04
N ASP A 65 23.87 47.16 -9.15
CA ASP A 65 25.35 47.25 -9.12
C ASP A 65 26.04 46.03 -8.49
N ARG A 66 25.30 45.12 -7.85
CA ARG A 66 25.83 44.00 -7.02
C ARG A 66 25.04 42.68 -7.17
N PRO A 67 24.83 42.17 -8.39
CA PRO A 67 23.96 41.00 -8.61
C PRO A 67 24.47 39.67 -8.01
N HIS A 68 25.69 39.64 -7.46
CA HIS A 68 26.32 38.47 -6.85
C HIS A 68 26.36 38.50 -5.32
N GLU A 69 25.87 39.56 -4.67
CA GLU A 69 25.82 39.62 -3.19
C GLU A 69 24.80 38.59 -2.67
N GLN A 70 25.22 37.73 -1.73
CA GLN A 70 24.37 36.74 -1.06
C GLN A 70 24.35 36.99 0.45
N ASN A 71 23.17 37.10 1.04
CA ASN A 71 22.99 37.32 2.47
C ASN A 71 21.72 36.63 3.00
N ARG A 72 21.28 37.00 4.21
CA ARG A 72 20.08 36.42 4.84
C ARG A 72 18.80 36.54 3.99
N VAL A 73 18.66 37.55 3.14
CA VAL A 73 17.51 37.74 2.25
C VAL A 73 17.39 36.56 1.27
N ASP A 74 18.48 36.19 0.62
CA ASP A 74 18.53 35.07 -0.34
C ASP A 74 18.13 33.75 0.31
N ARG A 75 18.57 33.53 1.55
CA ARG A 75 18.25 32.34 2.33
C ARG A 75 16.78 32.28 2.75
N VAL A 76 16.16 33.43 3.06
CA VAL A 76 14.72 33.48 3.33
C VAL A 76 13.95 33.26 2.02
N LEU A 77 14.36 33.91 0.93
CA LEU A 77 13.76 33.86 -0.40
C LEU A 77 13.78 32.45 -1.02
N ASP A 78 14.92 31.75 -1.02
CA ASP A 78 15.02 30.35 -1.49
C ASP A 78 14.08 29.46 -0.67
N GLY A 79 14.03 29.65 0.65
CA GLY A 79 13.08 28.96 1.52
C GLY A 79 11.60 29.29 1.27
N CYS A 80 11.27 30.50 0.81
CA CYS A 80 9.92 30.86 0.36
C CYS A 80 9.59 30.17 -0.96
N PHE A 81 10.48 30.21 -1.95
CA PHE A 81 10.29 29.56 -3.25
C PHE A 81 10.17 28.03 -3.15
N GLN A 82 10.97 27.38 -2.28
CA GLN A 82 10.83 25.94 -2.02
C GLN A 82 9.43 25.58 -1.48
N LEU A 83 8.94 26.31 -0.46
CA LEU A 83 7.63 26.04 0.12
C LEU A 83 6.49 26.37 -0.87
N LEU A 84 6.62 27.48 -1.60
CA LEU A 84 5.67 27.91 -2.62
C LEU A 84 5.59 26.90 -3.78
N SER A 85 6.73 26.36 -4.23
CA SER A 85 6.80 25.30 -5.24
C SER A 85 6.02 24.06 -4.81
N LEU A 86 6.17 23.62 -3.56
CA LEU A 86 5.39 22.51 -3.00
C LEU A 86 3.89 22.86 -2.90
N PHE A 87 3.53 24.12 -2.62
CA PHE A 87 2.13 24.55 -2.69
C PHE A 87 1.55 24.50 -4.10
N PHE A 88 2.32 24.88 -5.13
CA PHE A 88 1.91 24.77 -6.53
C PHE A 88 1.68 23.29 -6.92
N MET A 89 2.46 22.37 -6.38
CA MET A 89 2.24 20.93 -6.56
C MET A 89 0.96 20.45 -5.83
N THR A 90 0.75 20.84 -4.57
CA THR A 90 -0.47 20.46 -3.80
C THR A 90 -1.78 21.00 -4.39
N ILE A 91 -1.74 22.14 -5.10
CA ILE A 91 -2.89 22.65 -5.86
C ILE A 91 -2.97 22.07 -7.29
N GLY A 92 -2.15 21.08 -7.66
CA GLY A 92 -2.19 20.40 -8.97
C GLY A 92 -1.61 21.18 -10.15
N LYS A 93 -0.83 22.24 -9.89
CA LYS A 93 -0.19 23.11 -10.90
C LYS A 93 1.25 22.71 -11.20
N ASN A 94 1.52 21.40 -11.28
CA ASN A 94 2.87 20.82 -11.42
C ASN A 94 3.56 21.25 -12.73
N ASN A 95 2.77 21.64 -13.73
CA ASN A 95 3.22 22.09 -15.06
C ASN A 95 3.47 23.61 -15.16
N GLU A 96 3.37 24.36 -14.06
CA GLU A 96 3.73 25.78 -14.00
C GLU A 96 5.15 25.96 -13.45
N ALA A 97 5.91 26.93 -13.96
CA ALA A 97 7.31 27.12 -13.58
C ALA A 97 7.57 27.25 -12.07
N PRO A 98 6.72 27.88 -11.24
CA PRO A 98 6.93 27.91 -9.79
C PRO A 98 7.00 26.52 -9.16
N ALA A 99 6.31 25.50 -9.71
CA ALA A 99 6.36 24.12 -9.22
C ALA A 99 7.75 23.48 -9.42
N ALA A 100 8.54 23.93 -10.41
CA ALA A 100 9.86 23.37 -10.71
C ALA A 100 10.93 23.61 -9.63
N TYR A 101 10.74 24.60 -8.74
CA TYR A 101 11.83 25.10 -7.88
C TYR A 101 12.31 24.09 -6.83
N ALA A 102 11.41 23.47 -6.06
CA ALA A 102 11.77 22.53 -4.99
C ALA A 102 12.42 21.26 -5.56
N LEU A 103 11.91 20.78 -6.71
CA LEU A 103 12.47 19.64 -7.42
C LEU A 103 13.89 19.96 -7.95
N THR A 104 14.08 21.11 -8.59
CA THR A 104 15.41 21.57 -9.06
C THR A 104 16.39 21.76 -7.89
N SER A 105 15.93 22.31 -6.77
CA SER A 105 16.76 22.47 -5.55
C SER A 105 17.19 21.11 -4.98
N THR A 106 16.29 20.14 -4.96
CA THR A 106 16.58 18.77 -4.47
C THR A 106 17.49 18.01 -5.44
N ILE A 107 17.29 18.14 -6.75
CA ILE A 107 18.20 17.60 -7.77
C ILE A 107 19.61 18.17 -7.58
N LYS A 108 19.74 19.48 -7.35
CA LYS A 108 21.03 20.11 -7.06
C LYS A 108 21.72 19.47 -5.85
N ARG A 109 21.03 19.34 -4.72
CA ARG A 109 21.57 18.67 -3.51
C ARG A 109 22.00 17.22 -3.76
N LEU A 110 21.22 16.47 -4.53
CA LEU A 110 21.59 15.12 -4.94
C LEU A 110 22.86 15.12 -5.80
N LEU A 111 22.95 15.97 -6.84
CA LEU A 111 24.13 16.06 -7.70
C LEU A 111 25.38 16.54 -6.96
N ASP A 112 25.25 17.50 -6.03
CA ASP A 112 26.34 17.93 -5.14
C ASP A 112 26.89 16.72 -4.36
N HIS A 113 26.01 15.91 -3.77
CA HIS A 113 26.35 14.69 -3.03
C HIS A 113 26.96 13.55 -3.89
N LEU A 114 26.49 13.37 -5.13
CA LEU A 114 27.06 12.38 -6.04
C LEU A 114 28.46 12.80 -6.50
N THR A 115 28.65 14.10 -6.74
CA THR A 115 29.95 14.70 -7.08
C THR A 115 30.95 14.56 -5.93
N GLU A 116 30.53 14.90 -4.71
CA GLU A 116 31.31 14.78 -3.48
C GLU A 116 31.86 13.36 -3.26
N THR A 117 31.00 12.35 -3.37
CA THR A 117 31.37 10.98 -2.99
C THR A 117 31.89 10.11 -4.12
N LYS A 118 31.57 10.45 -5.37
CA LYS A 118 31.80 9.62 -6.56
C LYS A 118 31.06 8.27 -6.51
N LEU A 119 29.92 8.19 -5.80
CA LEU A 119 29.14 6.95 -5.59
C LEU A 119 27.80 6.98 -6.34
N TYR A 120 27.84 6.81 -7.65
CA TYR A 120 26.67 6.89 -8.54
C TYR A 120 26.73 5.86 -9.67
N SER A 121 25.59 5.53 -10.26
CA SER A 121 25.49 4.68 -11.45
C SER A 121 24.83 5.44 -12.60
N ALA A 122 25.01 4.98 -13.85
CA ALA A 122 24.48 5.64 -15.04
C ALA A 122 22.98 5.94 -14.91
N LYS A 123 22.23 4.98 -14.42
CA LYS A 123 20.77 5.03 -14.31
C LYS A 123 20.27 6.06 -13.31
N ASP A 124 21.03 6.32 -12.23
CA ASP A 124 20.69 7.40 -11.29
C ASP A 124 20.74 8.76 -12.00
N LEU A 125 21.68 8.92 -12.93
CA LEU A 125 21.84 10.13 -13.75
C LEU A 125 20.83 10.20 -14.89
N ASP A 126 20.48 9.07 -15.52
CA ASP A 126 19.52 9.02 -16.63
C ASP A 126 18.13 9.53 -16.19
N HIS A 127 17.65 9.10 -15.03
CA HIS A 127 16.36 9.55 -14.48
C HIS A 127 16.39 11.04 -14.09
N VAL A 128 17.49 11.51 -13.49
CA VAL A 128 17.70 12.94 -13.20
C VAL A 128 17.75 13.76 -14.49
N SER A 129 18.43 13.27 -15.53
CA SER A 129 18.50 13.91 -16.85
C SER A 129 17.12 14.05 -17.50
N GLN A 130 16.32 12.99 -17.51
CA GLN A 130 14.93 13.02 -18.02
C GLN A 130 14.05 13.99 -17.20
N THR A 131 14.25 14.04 -15.88
CA THR A 131 13.53 15.00 -15.02
C THR A 131 13.93 16.44 -15.35
N LEU A 132 15.22 16.72 -15.54
CA LEU A 132 15.73 18.04 -15.92
C LEU A 132 15.25 18.47 -17.32
N GLU A 133 15.10 17.54 -18.25
CA GLU A 133 14.49 17.79 -19.57
C GLU A 133 12.99 18.13 -19.45
N SER A 134 12.24 17.39 -18.64
CA SER A 134 10.83 17.71 -18.34
C SER A 134 10.67 19.08 -17.67
N LEU A 135 11.57 19.44 -16.74
CA LEU A 135 11.57 20.75 -16.08
C LEU A 135 11.88 21.89 -17.04
N ASP A 136 12.84 21.71 -17.96
CA ASP A 136 13.11 22.71 -19.00
C ASP A 136 11.92 22.91 -19.93
N ASN A 137 11.22 21.84 -20.32
CA ASN A 137 10.00 21.96 -21.12
C ASN A 137 8.90 22.73 -20.37
N ILE A 138 8.74 22.53 -19.06
CA ILE A 138 7.83 23.32 -18.21
C ILE A 138 8.24 24.80 -18.18
N ILE A 139 9.55 25.09 -18.04
CA ILE A 139 10.06 26.47 -17.97
C ILE A 139 9.88 27.18 -19.33
N GLN A 140 10.22 26.54 -20.45
CA GLN A 140 10.05 27.11 -21.80
C GLN A 140 8.58 27.37 -22.15
N ASN A 141 7.68 26.45 -21.81
CA ASN A 141 6.24 26.62 -22.04
C ASN A 141 5.60 27.71 -21.15
N SER A 142 6.35 28.27 -20.19
CA SER A 142 5.87 29.30 -19.25
C SER A 142 6.28 30.73 -19.61
N GLU A 143 7.04 30.93 -20.69
CA GLU A 143 7.45 32.24 -21.19
C GLU A 143 6.22 33.13 -21.45
N GLY A 144 6.23 34.35 -20.90
CA GLY A 144 5.11 35.29 -20.98
C GLY A 144 3.92 35.02 -20.04
N VAL A 145 3.88 33.90 -19.31
CA VAL A 145 2.84 33.59 -18.30
C VAL A 145 3.28 33.99 -16.88
N HIS A 146 4.55 33.77 -16.56
CA HIS A 146 5.16 34.16 -15.29
C HIS A 146 6.19 35.28 -15.50
N SER A 147 6.73 35.83 -14.41
CA SER A 147 7.77 36.86 -14.53
C SER A 147 9.02 36.30 -15.21
N ASP A 148 9.45 36.96 -16.30
CA ASP A 148 10.66 36.62 -17.06
C ASP A 148 11.89 36.37 -16.17
N ARG A 149 12.00 37.10 -15.05
CA ARG A 149 13.09 36.96 -14.08
C ARG A 149 13.04 35.64 -13.31
N LEU A 150 11.85 35.13 -12.99
CA LEU A 150 11.69 33.81 -12.38
C LEU A 150 12.00 32.70 -13.38
N VAL A 151 11.50 32.82 -14.61
CA VAL A 151 11.78 31.90 -15.72
C VAL A 151 13.29 31.83 -15.97
N THR A 152 13.97 32.98 -16.06
CA THR A 152 15.43 33.10 -16.18
C THR A 152 16.17 32.47 -15.00
N LEU A 153 15.72 32.70 -13.76
CA LEU A 153 16.34 32.13 -12.56
C LEU A 153 16.24 30.61 -12.54
N LEU A 154 15.08 30.07 -12.89
CA LEU A 154 14.84 28.63 -12.99
C LEU A 154 15.67 28.03 -14.11
N ALA A 155 15.63 28.59 -15.33
CA ALA A 155 16.45 28.14 -16.46
C ALA A 155 17.95 28.08 -16.10
N ASN A 156 18.49 29.12 -15.45
CA ASN A 156 19.87 29.13 -14.98
C ASN A 156 20.15 28.03 -13.94
N ARG A 157 19.23 27.77 -12.98
CA ARG A 157 19.39 26.69 -11.99
C ARG A 157 19.30 25.31 -12.62
N THR A 158 18.38 25.08 -13.56
CA THR A 158 18.22 23.82 -14.28
C THR A 158 19.41 23.55 -15.20
N SER A 159 19.94 24.58 -15.89
CA SER A 159 21.19 24.47 -16.70
C SER A 159 22.37 24.04 -15.84
N LEU A 160 22.60 24.68 -14.68
CA LEU A 160 23.67 24.28 -13.77
C LEU A 160 23.53 22.83 -13.27
N CYS A 161 22.29 22.38 -13.03
CA CYS A 161 22.03 20.97 -12.68
C CYS A 161 22.30 20.03 -13.87
N ARG A 162 21.96 20.44 -15.10
CA ARG A 162 22.26 19.68 -16.32
C ARG A 162 23.76 19.55 -16.53
N GLU A 163 24.51 20.65 -16.46
CA GLU A 163 25.97 20.67 -16.60
C GLU A 163 26.65 19.72 -15.59
N ALA A 164 26.23 19.78 -14.32
CA ALA A 164 26.70 18.86 -13.29
C ALA A 164 26.34 17.39 -13.62
N CYS A 165 25.10 17.10 -14.02
CA CYS A 165 24.66 15.76 -14.40
C CYS A 165 25.44 15.22 -15.61
N SER A 166 25.60 16.03 -16.67
CA SER A 166 26.36 15.68 -17.87
C SER A 166 27.84 15.43 -17.56
N SER A 167 28.46 16.21 -16.67
CA SER A 167 29.84 15.95 -16.21
C SER A 167 29.98 14.60 -15.51
N LEU A 168 29.00 14.20 -14.68
CA LEU A 168 28.99 12.88 -14.04
C LEU A 168 28.74 11.75 -15.06
N GLN A 169 27.88 11.96 -16.06
CA GLN A 169 27.63 11.01 -17.15
C GLN A 169 28.88 10.83 -18.03
N GLU A 170 29.57 11.90 -18.40
CA GLU A 170 30.82 11.87 -19.16
C GLU A 170 31.92 11.09 -18.44
N ARG A 171 31.97 11.15 -17.11
CA ARG A 171 32.91 10.33 -16.33
C ARG A 171 32.60 8.83 -16.44
N LEU A 172 31.33 8.43 -16.44
CA LEU A 172 30.96 7.02 -16.64
C LEU A 172 31.22 6.53 -18.07
N LYS A 173 31.04 7.40 -19.08
CA LYS A 173 31.35 7.09 -20.49
C LYS A 173 32.84 6.80 -20.75
N ARG A 174 33.74 7.04 -19.79
CA ARG A 174 35.17 6.69 -19.86
C ARG A 174 35.46 5.26 -19.40
N LEU A 175 34.51 4.61 -18.74
CA LEU A 175 34.65 3.21 -18.34
C LEU A 175 34.43 2.32 -19.57
N ASP A 176 35.21 1.26 -19.69
CA ASP A 176 34.92 0.17 -20.63
C ASP A 176 33.50 -0.42 -20.36
N PRO A 177 32.72 -0.81 -21.38
CA PRO A 177 31.37 -1.34 -21.20
C PRO A 177 31.27 -2.52 -20.20
N GLY A 178 32.20 -3.48 -20.23
CA GLY A 178 32.18 -4.60 -19.29
C GLY A 178 32.56 -4.16 -17.87
N LEU A 179 33.42 -3.16 -17.74
CA LEU A 179 33.80 -2.58 -16.46
C LEU A 179 32.69 -1.69 -15.87
N ALA A 180 31.88 -1.05 -16.72
CA ALA A 180 30.71 -0.27 -16.31
C ALA A 180 29.63 -1.15 -15.64
N GLU A 181 29.44 -2.39 -16.11
CA GLU A 181 28.56 -3.37 -15.44
C GLU A 181 29.09 -3.77 -14.06
N ILE A 182 30.39 -4.05 -13.94
CA ILE A 182 31.06 -4.37 -12.67
C ILE A 182 30.92 -3.19 -11.69
N HIS A 183 31.20 -1.96 -12.15
CA HIS A 183 31.02 -0.74 -11.37
C HIS A 183 29.57 -0.58 -10.88
N GLN A 184 28.57 -0.80 -11.74
CA GLN A 184 27.17 -0.74 -11.35
C GLN A 184 26.80 -1.81 -10.31
N LYS A 185 27.30 -3.05 -10.45
CA LYS A 185 27.11 -4.12 -9.47
C LYS A 185 27.73 -3.74 -8.11
N CYS A 186 28.93 -3.16 -8.11
CA CYS A 186 29.59 -2.67 -6.89
C CYS A 186 28.78 -1.58 -6.18
N ILE A 187 28.27 -0.57 -6.92
CA ILE A 187 27.43 0.50 -6.37
C ILE A 187 26.10 -0.06 -5.80
N SER A 188 25.50 -1.07 -6.44
CA SER A 188 24.31 -1.75 -5.91
C SER A 188 24.61 -2.46 -4.59
N ILE A 189 25.67 -3.27 -4.53
CA ILE A 189 26.07 -3.99 -3.30
C ILE A 189 26.38 -3.02 -2.15
N LEU A 190 27.09 -1.92 -2.42
CA LEU A 190 27.37 -0.87 -1.44
C LEU A 190 26.09 -0.27 -0.82
N ARG A 191 25.05 -0.04 -1.64
CA ARG A 191 23.75 0.45 -1.17
C ARG A 191 23.05 -0.59 -0.28
N CYS A 192 23.14 -1.87 -0.62
CA CYS A 192 22.58 -2.96 0.18
C CYS A 192 23.29 -3.14 1.54
N ILE A 193 24.63 -3.09 1.57
CA ILE A 193 25.42 -3.12 2.83
C ILE A 193 25.06 -1.93 3.72
N SER A 194 24.98 -0.73 3.14
CA SER A 194 24.65 0.50 3.88
C SER A 194 23.20 0.51 4.39
N LEU A 195 22.27 -0.09 3.64
CA LEU A 195 20.90 -0.33 4.10
C LEU A 195 20.89 -1.31 5.28
N ALA A 196 21.58 -2.45 5.16
CA ALA A 196 21.68 -3.46 6.21
C ALA A 196 22.25 -2.89 7.52
N ASN A 197 23.25 -2.00 7.43
CA ASN A 197 23.82 -1.28 8.58
C ASN A 197 22.80 -0.40 9.33
N THR A 198 21.74 0.06 8.65
CA THR A 198 20.73 0.98 9.23
C THR A 198 19.37 0.30 9.47
N LYS A 199 19.30 -1.03 9.41
CA LYS A 199 18.10 -1.80 9.83
C LYS A 199 18.04 -1.87 11.35
N SER A 200 16.82 -1.88 11.90
CA SER A 200 16.57 -2.06 13.34
C SER A 200 17.05 -3.41 13.91
N LYS A 201 17.28 -4.40 13.04
CA LYS A 201 17.95 -5.67 13.35
C LYS A 201 19.04 -5.91 12.31
N PHE A 202 20.29 -5.79 12.72
CA PHE A 202 21.44 -6.04 11.86
C PHE A 202 21.59 -7.54 11.53
N SER A 203 21.86 -7.85 10.26
CA SER A 203 22.03 -9.22 9.79
C SER A 203 23.46 -9.47 9.30
N ASN A 204 24.27 -10.12 10.14
CA ASN A 204 25.65 -10.50 9.79
C ASN A 204 25.69 -11.41 8.55
N SER A 205 24.72 -12.32 8.40
CA SER A 205 24.67 -13.24 7.24
C SER A 205 24.27 -12.55 5.95
N GLU A 206 23.52 -11.44 6.00
CA GLU A 206 23.20 -10.62 4.84
C GLU A 206 24.44 -9.85 4.35
N VAL A 207 25.14 -9.15 5.26
CA VAL A 207 26.36 -8.42 4.91
C VAL A 207 27.48 -9.37 4.46
N LYS A 208 27.61 -10.54 5.09
CA LYS A 208 28.60 -11.55 4.67
C LYS A 208 28.37 -12.04 3.23
N LYS A 209 27.12 -12.31 2.83
CA LYS A 209 26.77 -12.68 1.44
C LYS A 209 27.15 -11.57 0.45
N PHE A 210 26.91 -10.32 0.81
CA PHE A 210 27.31 -9.17 -0.01
C PHE A 210 28.84 -9.03 -0.10
N LYS A 211 29.58 -9.31 0.98
CA LYS A 211 31.06 -9.38 0.93
C LYS A 211 31.54 -10.53 0.05
N GLU A 212 30.96 -11.71 0.17
CA GLU A 212 31.29 -12.87 -0.66
C GLU A 212 31.13 -12.55 -2.16
N GLN A 213 30.06 -11.86 -2.56
CA GLN A 213 29.87 -11.39 -3.94
C GLN A 213 30.90 -10.35 -4.41
N LEU A 214 31.47 -9.55 -3.50
CA LEU A 214 32.55 -8.61 -3.83
C LEU A 214 33.91 -9.31 -3.96
N GLU A 215 34.18 -10.31 -3.13
CA GLU A 215 35.38 -11.16 -3.27
C GLU A 215 35.29 -12.03 -4.54
N GLU A 216 34.09 -12.49 -4.95
CA GLU A 216 33.86 -13.12 -6.25
C GLU A 216 34.18 -12.18 -7.43
N ILE A 217 33.81 -10.90 -7.35
CA ILE A 217 34.17 -9.89 -8.36
C ILE A 217 35.69 -9.67 -8.34
N LYS A 218 36.30 -9.55 -7.16
CA LYS A 218 37.75 -9.38 -7.00
C LYS A 218 38.53 -10.57 -7.59
N ALA A 219 38.01 -11.79 -7.45
CA ALA A 219 38.60 -13.00 -8.03
C ALA A 219 38.58 -13.05 -9.57
N GLN A 220 37.90 -12.11 -10.23
CA GLN A 220 37.94 -11.93 -11.69
C GLN A 220 39.16 -11.11 -12.14
N GLN A 221 39.91 -10.51 -11.20
CA GLN A 221 41.14 -9.78 -11.49
C GLN A 221 42.29 -10.75 -11.81
N VAL A 222 43.10 -10.41 -12.81
CA VAL A 222 44.37 -11.07 -13.12
C VAL A 222 45.48 -10.06 -12.81
N ASP A 223 46.46 -10.47 -12.01
CA ASP A 223 47.56 -9.61 -11.52
C ASP A 223 47.11 -8.26 -10.90
N GLY A 224 45.89 -8.22 -10.35
CA GLY A 224 45.30 -7.04 -9.71
C GLY A 224 44.51 -6.11 -10.64
N HIS A 225 44.38 -6.46 -11.93
CA HIS A 225 43.62 -5.70 -12.93
C HIS A 225 42.44 -6.52 -13.47
N PHE A 226 41.33 -5.88 -13.83
CA PHE A 226 40.28 -6.54 -14.59
C PHE A 226 40.75 -6.78 -16.03
N VAL A 227 40.44 -7.94 -16.60
CA VAL A 227 40.80 -8.29 -17.99
C VAL A 227 39.53 -8.63 -18.75
N ILE A 228 39.15 -7.75 -19.68
CA ILE A 228 37.94 -7.88 -20.50
C ILE A 228 38.33 -8.35 -21.90
N THR A 229 39.25 -7.63 -22.54
CA THR A 229 40.01 -8.10 -23.70
C THR A 229 41.34 -8.74 -23.26
N PRO A 230 41.78 -9.87 -23.86
CA PRO A 230 43.04 -10.49 -23.49
C PRO A 230 44.25 -9.56 -23.68
N ASN A 231 45.09 -9.44 -22.64
CA ASN A 231 46.30 -8.61 -22.59
C ASN A 231 46.08 -7.08 -22.69
N GLU A 232 44.88 -6.59 -22.43
CA GLU A 232 44.59 -5.14 -22.39
C GLU A 232 43.93 -4.75 -21.05
N ILE A 233 44.39 -3.64 -20.47
CA ILE A 233 43.81 -3.09 -19.24
C ILE A 233 42.63 -2.18 -19.65
N PRO A 234 41.40 -2.46 -19.21
CA PRO A 234 40.23 -1.69 -19.63
C PRO A 234 40.27 -0.26 -19.09
N ALA A 235 39.72 0.67 -19.87
CA ALA A 235 39.61 2.06 -19.47
C ALA A 235 38.80 2.18 -18.17
N GLY A 236 39.37 2.85 -17.17
CA GLY A 236 38.75 3.02 -15.85
C GLY A 236 39.06 1.94 -14.80
N ASP A 237 39.88 0.92 -15.12
CA ASP A 237 40.26 -0.16 -14.20
C ASP A 237 40.63 0.33 -12.78
N ALA A 238 41.52 1.32 -12.70
CA ALA A 238 41.95 1.91 -11.44
C ALA A 238 40.81 2.53 -10.60
N GLU A 239 39.83 3.18 -11.25
CA GLU A 239 38.67 3.78 -10.54
C GLU A 239 37.76 2.69 -9.94
N VAL A 240 37.57 1.58 -10.66
CA VAL A 240 36.73 0.47 -10.20
C VAL A 240 37.44 -0.42 -9.18
N ASN A 241 38.76 -0.56 -9.26
CA ASN A 241 39.59 -1.21 -8.25
C ASN A 241 39.64 -0.42 -6.93
N GLU A 242 39.73 0.91 -6.99
CA GLU A 242 39.61 1.76 -5.79
C GLU A 242 38.22 1.60 -5.16
N LEU A 243 37.15 1.64 -5.97
CA LEU A 243 35.79 1.47 -5.51
C LEU A 243 35.58 0.10 -4.83
N LEU A 244 35.96 -0.99 -5.49
CA LEU A 244 35.82 -2.35 -4.96
C LEU A 244 36.53 -2.51 -3.61
N THR A 245 37.78 -2.04 -3.52
CA THR A 245 38.56 -2.05 -2.28
C THR A 245 37.84 -1.29 -1.17
N ARG A 246 37.38 -0.06 -1.44
CA ARG A 246 36.66 0.79 -0.47
C ARG A 246 35.33 0.21 0.00
N ILE A 247 34.67 -0.64 -0.81
CA ILE A 247 33.43 -1.33 -0.43
C ILE A 247 33.73 -2.59 0.40
N LEU A 248 34.79 -3.33 0.09
CA LEU A 248 35.24 -4.47 0.90
C LEU A 248 35.63 -4.03 2.32
N GLU A 249 36.42 -2.96 2.44
CA GLU A 249 36.72 -2.30 3.72
C GLU A 249 35.43 -1.86 4.44
N TRP A 250 34.47 -1.30 3.69
CA TRP A 250 33.20 -0.88 4.27
C TRP A 250 32.37 -2.05 4.81
N ALA A 251 32.38 -3.19 4.12
CA ALA A 251 31.71 -4.40 4.58
C ALA A 251 32.29 -4.89 5.92
N ASP A 252 33.62 -4.85 6.09
CA ASP A 252 34.28 -5.25 7.33
C ASP A 252 33.95 -4.29 8.49
N VAL A 253 34.06 -2.98 8.29
CA VAL A 253 33.68 -1.99 9.31
C VAL A 253 32.20 -2.13 9.71
N VAL A 254 31.30 -2.37 8.74
CA VAL A 254 29.87 -2.61 9.03
C VAL A 254 29.64 -3.92 9.81
N MET A 255 30.43 -4.98 9.55
CA MET A 255 30.37 -6.23 10.33
C MET A 255 30.98 -6.10 11.73
N GLU A 256 31.91 -5.16 11.96
CA GLU A 256 32.45 -4.84 13.28
C GLU A 256 31.44 -4.07 14.12
N HIS A 257 30.96 -2.92 13.61
CA HIS A 257 30.05 -2.01 14.32
C HIS A 257 28.59 -2.51 14.38
N LYS A 258 28.14 -3.36 13.44
CA LYS A 258 26.84 -4.05 13.46
C LYS A 258 25.62 -3.12 13.60
N GLY A 259 25.68 -1.94 12.99
CA GLY A 259 24.63 -0.91 13.07
C GLY A 259 24.58 -0.15 14.41
N VAL A 260 25.53 -0.35 15.32
CA VAL A 260 25.63 0.44 16.55
C VAL A 260 26.25 1.80 16.25
N MET A 261 25.50 2.87 16.49
CA MET A 261 25.97 4.24 16.37
C MET A 261 26.55 4.72 17.72
N PRO A 262 27.76 5.33 17.75
CA PRO A 262 28.31 5.99 18.95
C PRO A 262 27.36 7.02 19.57
N GLU A 263 27.32 7.06 20.90
CA GLU A 263 26.35 7.87 21.68
C GLU A 263 26.46 9.39 21.39
N ASN A 264 27.64 9.90 21.07
CA ASN A 264 27.86 11.31 20.71
C ASN A 264 27.21 11.72 19.37
N PHE A 265 26.99 10.77 18.45
CA PHE A 265 26.32 11.01 17.16
C PHE A 265 24.91 10.41 17.08
N LYS A 266 24.53 9.60 18.06
CA LYS A 266 23.20 8.98 18.18
C LYS A 266 22.02 9.96 18.02
N PRO A 267 22.02 11.18 18.58
CA PRO A 267 20.89 12.11 18.40
C PRO A 267 20.66 12.52 16.94
N ILE A 268 21.73 12.72 16.16
CA ILE A 268 21.64 13.06 14.73
C ILE A 268 21.20 11.83 13.92
N TYR A 269 21.77 10.67 14.24
CA TYR A 269 21.41 9.39 13.61
C TYR A 269 19.93 9.04 13.80
N ASP A 270 19.40 9.13 15.02
CA ASP A 270 18.01 8.77 15.33
C ASP A 270 17.03 9.70 14.58
N ILE A 271 17.35 11.00 14.43
CA ILE A 271 16.59 11.93 13.59
C ILE A 271 16.61 11.49 12.12
N LEU A 272 17.79 11.21 11.55
CA LEU A 272 17.93 10.80 10.15
C LEU A 272 17.27 9.46 9.84
N VAL A 273 17.36 8.49 10.75
CA VAL A 273 16.66 7.20 10.63
C VAL A 273 15.15 7.40 10.69
N ASN A 274 14.64 8.25 11.58
CA ASN A 274 13.21 8.55 11.66
C ASN A 274 12.69 9.24 10.40
N ILE A 275 13.40 10.25 9.89
CA ILE A 275 13.09 10.92 8.61
C ILE A 275 13.05 9.89 7.47
N ARG A 276 14.08 9.04 7.35
CA ARG A 276 14.14 8.01 6.32
C ARG A 276 12.98 7.03 6.42
N ASN A 277 12.63 6.57 7.62
CA ASN A 277 11.58 5.58 7.83
C ASN A 277 10.18 6.14 7.56
N GLU A 278 9.87 7.38 7.95
CA GLU A 278 8.59 8.01 7.63
C GLU A 278 8.48 8.30 6.12
N LEU A 279 9.53 8.81 5.47
CA LEU A 279 9.55 9.00 4.02
C LEU A 279 9.41 7.67 3.25
N GLU A 280 10.08 6.62 3.70
CA GLU A 280 9.96 5.25 3.16
C GLU A 280 8.51 4.74 3.28
N LYS A 281 7.91 4.86 4.46
CA LYS A 281 6.50 4.52 4.72
C LYS A 281 5.55 5.31 3.83
N LEU A 282 5.70 6.63 3.72
CA LEU A 282 4.89 7.49 2.85
C LEU A 282 4.98 7.04 1.38
N SER A 283 6.20 6.79 0.89
CA SER A 283 6.45 6.32 -0.48
C SER A 283 5.88 4.92 -0.74
N LEU A 284 5.72 4.09 0.30
CA LEU A 284 5.11 2.77 0.19
C LEU A 284 3.57 2.83 0.23
N THR A 285 2.97 3.59 1.15
CA THR A 285 1.53 3.51 1.41
C THR A 285 0.65 4.43 0.56
N GLN A 286 1.23 5.32 -0.27
CA GLN A 286 0.51 6.40 -0.96
C GLN A 286 -0.44 7.12 0.02
N ALA A 287 0.16 7.72 1.05
CA ALA A 287 -0.59 8.16 2.22
C ALA A 287 -1.64 9.21 1.86
N TRP A 288 -2.92 8.83 2.00
CA TRP A 288 -4.14 9.56 1.62
C TRP A 288 -4.34 10.96 2.24
N SER A 289 -3.39 11.44 3.04
CA SER A 289 -3.40 12.74 3.72
C SER A 289 -2.07 13.51 3.62
N LEU A 290 -1.09 12.99 2.88
CA LEU A 290 0.17 13.69 2.63
C LEU A 290 -0.11 14.86 1.67
N ARG A 291 0.35 16.06 2.03
CA ARG A 291 0.51 17.17 1.09
C ARG A 291 1.98 17.27 0.73
N GLU A 292 2.30 17.66 -0.49
CA GLU A 292 3.69 17.90 -0.94
C GLU A 292 4.38 18.93 -0.04
N THR A 293 3.62 19.92 0.47
CA THR A 293 4.09 20.89 1.47
C THR A 293 4.61 20.27 2.78
N ASP A 294 4.25 19.03 3.12
CA ASP A 294 4.82 18.30 4.27
C ASP A 294 6.29 17.92 4.05
N LEU A 295 6.69 17.66 2.79
CA LEU A 295 8.08 17.35 2.41
C LEU A 295 9.05 18.46 2.85
N TYR A 296 8.57 19.70 2.93
CA TYR A 296 9.33 20.86 3.37
C TYR A 296 9.95 20.71 4.77
N ASP A 297 9.26 20.07 5.72
CA ASP A 297 9.80 19.93 7.09
C ASP A 297 10.89 18.86 7.15
N TYR A 298 10.79 17.83 6.31
CA TYR A 298 11.84 16.83 6.12
C TYR A 298 13.05 17.46 5.42
N GLN A 299 12.83 18.17 4.31
CA GLN A 299 13.87 18.89 3.58
C GLN A 299 14.63 19.86 4.49
N ARG A 300 13.92 20.73 5.23
CA ARG A 300 14.54 21.70 6.15
C ARG A 300 15.35 21.04 7.28
N GLN A 301 14.93 19.87 7.75
CA GLN A 301 15.69 19.11 8.76
C GLN A 301 16.96 18.48 8.16
N LEU A 302 16.87 17.95 6.93
CA LEU A 302 18.02 17.42 6.21
C LEU A 302 19.02 18.53 5.86
N ASP A 303 18.55 19.64 5.27
CA ASP A 303 19.38 20.81 4.96
C ASP A 303 20.11 21.33 6.21
N ARG A 304 19.44 21.35 7.37
CA ARG A 304 20.07 21.74 8.64
C ARG A 304 21.21 20.80 9.06
N ILE A 305 21.01 19.49 8.92
CA ILE A 305 22.02 18.50 9.32
C ILE A 305 23.18 18.50 8.32
N ASP A 306 22.89 18.69 7.04
CA ASP A 306 23.91 18.68 5.98
C ASP A 306 24.76 19.95 5.95
N GLU A 307 24.15 21.12 6.12
CA GLU A 307 24.86 22.41 6.23
C GLU A 307 25.66 22.57 7.54
N ALA A 308 25.36 21.77 8.58
CA ALA A 308 26.12 21.79 9.83
C ALA A 308 27.51 21.16 9.71
N ARG A 309 27.85 20.57 8.55
CA ARG A 309 29.15 19.95 8.29
C ARG A 309 30.26 21.00 8.15
N VAL A 310 31.37 20.77 8.83
CA VAL A 310 32.60 21.58 8.73
C VAL A 310 33.63 20.80 7.92
N ASN A 311 34.12 21.40 6.83
CA ASN A 311 35.05 20.76 5.89
C ASN A 311 34.57 19.37 5.39
N GLY A 312 33.26 19.21 5.21
CA GLY A 312 32.62 17.96 4.75
C GLY A 312 32.38 16.90 5.85
N ASN A 313 32.78 17.15 7.10
CA ASN A 313 32.57 16.23 8.22
C ASN A 313 31.59 16.77 9.28
N PHE A 314 30.94 15.87 10.01
CA PHE A 314 30.10 16.23 11.16
C PHE A 314 30.94 16.42 12.40
N LEU A 315 30.51 17.29 13.30
CA LEU A 315 31.10 17.47 14.63
C LEU A 315 30.14 16.96 15.70
N ASP A 316 30.65 16.39 16.79
CA ASP A 316 29.86 16.08 17.97
C ASP A 316 29.65 17.32 18.88
N SER A 317 29.01 17.12 20.03
CA SER A 317 28.75 18.19 21.02
C SER A 317 30.01 18.82 21.63
N GLU A 318 31.17 18.16 21.51
CA GLU A 318 32.46 18.65 22.01
C GLU A 318 33.31 19.29 20.88
N GLY A 319 32.84 19.20 19.63
CA GLY A 319 33.55 19.69 18.45
C GLY A 319 34.47 18.67 17.79
N ASN A 320 34.44 17.41 18.20
CA ASN A 320 35.27 16.36 17.61
C ASN A 320 34.71 15.93 16.24
N PRO A 321 35.56 15.72 15.21
CA PRO A 321 35.12 15.24 13.91
C PRO A 321 34.64 13.79 13.97
N ALA A 322 33.56 13.48 13.25
CA ALA A 322 33.04 12.13 13.12
C ALA A 322 34.06 11.19 12.45
N GLU A 323 34.18 9.97 12.99
CA GLU A 323 34.95 8.89 12.38
C GLU A 323 34.32 8.43 11.06
N LEU A 324 35.09 7.70 10.25
CA LEU A 324 34.69 7.26 8.92
C LEU A 324 33.38 6.46 8.91
N TYR A 325 33.15 5.62 9.92
CA TYR A 325 31.92 4.83 10.05
C TYR A 325 30.69 5.71 10.26
N VAL A 326 30.76 6.64 11.22
CA VAL A 326 29.70 7.61 11.50
C VAL A 326 29.45 8.48 10.28
N GLN A 327 30.49 9.11 9.72
CA GLN A 327 30.38 10.03 8.58
C GLN A 327 29.72 9.35 7.37
N ARG A 328 30.16 8.14 6.99
CA ARG A 328 29.56 7.38 5.88
C ARG A 328 28.10 7.01 6.15
N THR A 329 27.77 6.61 7.38
CA THR A 329 26.41 6.20 7.77
C THR A 329 25.43 7.38 7.77
N LEU A 330 25.81 8.53 8.34
CA LEU A 330 24.97 9.74 8.34
C LEU A 330 24.75 10.25 6.91
N LEU A 331 25.80 10.34 6.10
CA LEU A 331 25.68 10.76 4.70
C LEU A 331 24.85 9.79 3.84
N TYR A 332 24.90 8.48 4.11
CA TYR A 332 24.01 7.51 3.46
C TYR A 332 22.54 7.80 3.78
N LEU A 333 22.19 8.04 5.05
CA LEU A 333 20.83 8.36 5.46
C LEU A 333 20.33 9.68 4.86
N ILE A 334 21.17 10.72 4.82
CA ILE A 334 20.86 12.01 4.19
C ILE A 334 20.53 11.81 2.70
N ARG A 335 21.43 11.16 1.93
CA ARG A 335 21.20 10.89 0.50
C ARG A 335 19.96 10.03 0.25
N ARG A 336 19.73 9.00 1.08
CA ARG A 336 18.53 8.15 0.96
C ARG A 336 17.25 8.94 1.24
N SER A 337 17.29 9.89 2.18
CA SER A 337 16.15 10.74 2.52
C SER A 337 15.84 11.77 1.43
N TYR A 338 16.85 12.47 0.88
CA TYR A 338 16.66 13.31 -0.30
C TYR A 338 16.18 12.49 -1.51
N GLY A 339 16.65 11.24 -1.68
CA GLY A 339 16.17 10.33 -2.71
C GLY A 339 14.67 10.00 -2.57
N TYR A 340 14.16 9.82 -1.35
CA TYR A 340 12.72 9.66 -1.13
C TYR A 340 11.93 10.95 -1.37
N ILE A 341 12.45 12.12 -0.96
CA ILE A 341 11.81 13.42 -1.22
C ILE A 341 11.72 13.68 -2.73
N TYR A 342 12.81 13.44 -3.46
CA TYR A 342 12.84 13.49 -4.92
C TYR A 342 11.81 12.53 -5.56
N TYR A 343 11.78 11.26 -5.12
CA TYR A 343 10.81 10.28 -5.63
C TYR A 343 9.36 10.71 -5.37
N LEU A 344 9.05 11.21 -4.17
CA LEU A 344 7.70 11.68 -3.80
C LEU A 344 7.28 12.90 -4.63
N MET A 345 8.20 13.82 -4.92
CA MET A 345 7.92 14.97 -5.80
C MET A 345 7.75 14.57 -7.26
N VAL A 346 8.58 13.69 -7.81
CA VAL A 346 8.44 13.20 -9.19
C VAL A 346 7.17 12.34 -9.36
N SER A 347 6.76 11.64 -8.30
CA SER A 347 5.51 10.85 -8.28
C SER A 347 4.27 11.70 -7.95
N SER A 348 4.40 13.03 -7.82
CA SER A 348 3.25 13.90 -7.59
C SER A 348 2.44 14.11 -8.87
N GLU A 349 1.15 13.88 -8.76
CA GLU A 349 0.21 13.97 -9.88
C GLU A 349 -0.29 15.41 -10.02
N PRO A 350 -0.56 15.94 -11.23
CA PRO A 350 -1.05 17.30 -11.44
C PRO A 350 -2.55 17.42 -11.12
N VAL A 351 -2.92 17.03 -9.91
CA VAL A 351 -4.30 16.92 -9.42
C VAL A 351 -4.39 17.59 -8.06
N SER A 352 -5.32 18.54 -7.91
CA SER A 352 -5.50 19.22 -6.63
C SER A 352 -6.04 18.28 -5.54
N GLU A 353 -5.68 18.54 -4.29
CA GLU A 353 -6.13 17.82 -3.08
C GLU A 353 -7.66 17.51 -3.08
N ALA A 354 -8.48 18.41 -3.62
CA ALA A 354 -9.93 18.23 -3.71
C ALA A 354 -10.36 17.12 -4.70
N LEU A 355 -9.64 16.92 -5.80
CA LEU A 355 -9.95 15.89 -6.81
C LEU A 355 -9.28 14.55 -6.53
N GLN A 356 -8.27 14.51 -5.66
CA GLN A 356 -7.53 13.29 -5.30
C GLN A 356 -8.43 12.08 -4.94
N PRO A 357 -9.56 12.23 -4.21
CA PRO A 357 -10.45 11.11 -3.92
C PRO A 357 -11.12 10.50 -5.17
N ILE A 358 -11.37 11.31 -6.21
CA ILE A 358 -11.92 10.86 -7.50
C ILE A 358 -10.80 10.22 -8.33
N TYR A 359 -9.64 10.86 -8.39
CA TYR A 359 -8.46 10.38 -9.11
C TYR A 359 -8.00 9.00 -8.61
N ASN A 360 -7.89 8.81 -7.29
CA ASN A 360 -7.52 7.52 -6.68
C ASN A 360 -8.55 6.41 -6.98
N GLN A 361 -9.85 6.74 -7.04
CA GLN A 361 -10.89 5.78 -7.45
C GLN A 361 -10.71 5.36 -8.91
N LEU A 362 -10.40 6.32 -9.80
CA LEU A 362 -10.14 6.03 -11.21
C LEU A 362 -8.84 5.25 -11.42
N GLN A 363 -7.75 5.56 -10.71
CA GLN A 363 -6.51 4.76 -10.76
C GLN A 363 -6.76 3.31 -10.32
N THR A 364 -7.57 3.11 -9.27
CA THR A 364 -7.97 1.77 -8.80
C THR A 364 -8.80 1.04 -9.87
N LEU A 365 -9.78 1.72 -10.48
CA LEU A 365 -10.59 1.16 -11.57
C LEU A 365 -9.76 0.80 -12.80
N ARG A 366 -8.87 1.69 -13.24
CA ARG A 366 -7.91 1.45 -14.34
C ARG A 366 -7.12 0.18 -14.06
N ARG A 367 -6.55 0.05 -12.86
CA ARG A 367 -5.77 -1.12 -12.47
C ARG A 367 -6.60 -2.40 -12.55
N CYS A 368 -7.80 -2.43 -11.97
CA CYS A 368 -8.68 -3.60 -12.06
C CYS A 368 -9.06 -3.93 -13.52
N LEU A 369 -9.34 -2.91 -14.35
CA LEU A 369 -9.65 -3.08 -15.78
C LEU A 369 -8.45 -3.60 -16.59
N VAL A 370 -7.22 -3.21 -16.24
CA VAL A 370 -5.97 -3.73 -16.84
C VAL A 370 -5.68 -5.15 -16.36
N GLU A 371 -5.83 -5.46 -15.07
CA GLU A 371 -5.68 -6.83 -14.56
C GLU A 371 -6.71 -7.78 -15.22
N VAL A 372 -7.96 -7.34 -15.41
CA VAL A 372 -8.98 -8.05 -16.21
C VAL A 372 -8.56 -8.19 -17.69
N LYS A 373 -7.92 -7.16 -18.27
CA LYS A 373 -7.41 -7.20 -19.66
C LYS A 373 -6.31 -8.25 -19.83
N GLU A 374 -5.42 -8.40 -18.85
CA GLU A 374 -4.28 -9.31 -18.85
C GLU A 374 -4.68 -10.76 -18.55
N MET A 375 -5.65 -10.98 -17.65
CA MET A 375 -6.17 -12.31 -17.27
C MET A 375 -7.06 -12.98 -18.35
N GLY A 376 -6.91 -12.60 -19.62
CA GLY A 376 -7.68 -13.10 -20.77
C GLY A 376 -8.96 -12.31 -21.08
N GLY A 377 -9.46 -11.48 -20.16
CA GLY A 377 -10.71 -10.72 -20.30
C GLY A 377 -11.86 -11.28 -19.47
N VAL A 378 -13.06 -10.77 -19.74
CA VAL A 378 -14.32 -11.24 -19.13
C VAL A 378 -14.98 -12.30 -20.00
N SER A 379 -15.64 -13.28 -19.38
CA SER A 379 -16.42 -14.32 -20.07
C SER A 379 -17.81 -13.84 -20.47
N SER A 380 -18.32 -12.78 -19.84
CA SER A 380 -19.61 -12.18 -20.13
C SER A 380 -19.57 -10.65 -20.09
N PRO A 381 -20.27 -9.93 -21.00
CA PRO A 381 -20.48 -8.48 -20.88
C PRO A 381 -21.07 -8.05 -19.52
N ARG A 382 -21.75 -8.96 -18.80
CA ARG A 382 -22.29 -8.70 -17.46
C ARG A 382 -21.22 -8.49 -16.39
N GLU A 383 -20.02 -9.06 -16.56
CA GLU A 383 -18.90 -8.90 -15.63
C GLU A 383 -18.27 -7.49 -15.69
N LEU A 384 -18.45 -6.77 -16.81
CA LEU A 384 -18.06 -5.37 -16.95
C LEU A 384 -19.08 -4.38 -16.33
N TYR A 385 -20.29 -4.84 -16.00
CA TYR A 385 -21.36 -3.98 -15.51
C TYR A 385 -21.02 -3.21 -14.21
N PRO A 386 -20.37 -3.80 -13.18
CA PRO A 386 -19.97 -3.05 -11.98
C PRO A 386 -18.98 -1.92 -12.29
N TYR A 387 -18.02 -2.16 -13.17
CA TYR A 387 -17.06 -1.15 -13.61
C TYR A 387 -17.74 -0.03 -14.40
N SER A 388 -18.60 -0.38 -15.37
CA SER A 388 -19.38 0.59 -16.15
C SER A 388 -20.30 1.44 -15.25
N MET A 389 -20.99 0.82 -14.29
CA MET A 389 -21.80 1.53 -13.30
C MET A 389 -20.97 2.50 -12.44
N LYS A 390 -19.78 2.09 -12.00
CA LYS A 390 -18.91 2.96 -11.20
C LYS A 390 -18.31 4.11 -12.03
N LEU A 391 -17.91 3.87 -13.28
CA LEU A 391 -17.44 4.92 -14.19
C LEU A 391 -18.54 5.93 -14.51
N ASN A 392 -19.74 5.47 -14.86
CA ASN A 392 -20.91 6.34 -15.04
C ASN A 392 -21.27 7.09 -13.74
N SER A 393 -21.14 6.45 -12.58
CA SER A 393 -21.34 7.11 -11.28
C SER A 393 -20.34 8.22 -11.00
N ILE A 394 -19.09 8.10 -11.48
CA ILE A 394 -18.07 9.15 -11.37
C ILE A 394 -18.34 10.25 -12.40
N ASP A 395 -18.66 9.91 -13.64
CA ASP A 395 -18.97 10.89 -14.69
C ASP A 395 -20.18 11.76 -14.33
N ASN A 396 -21.22 11.16 -13.73
CA ASN A 396 -22.39 11.85 -13.20
C ASN A 396 -22.09 12.80 -12.01
N MET A 397 -20.87 12.82 -11.45
CA MET A 397 -20.46 13.82 -10.45
C MET A 397 -20.10 15.18 -11.09
N LYS A 398 -20.01 15.24 -12.43
CA LYS A 398 -19.72 16.48 -13.16
C LYS A 398 -20.95 17.39 -13.22
N VAL A 399 -20.71 18.68 -13.08
CA VAL A 399 -21.67 19.76 -13.37
C VAL A 399 -21.10 20.55 -14.54
N ASP A 400 -21.89 20.77 -15.59
CA ASP A 400 -21.47 21.44 -16.84
C ASP A 400 -20.17 20.87 -17.44
N GLY A 401 -19.99 19.54 -17.35
CA GLY A 401 -18.82 18.81 -17.85
C GLY A 401 -17.57 18.89 -16.98
N LYS A 402 -17.62 19.51 -15.79
CA LYS A 402 -16.50 19.69 -14.86
C LYS A 402 -16.78 19.14 -13.48
N PHE A 403 -15.77 18.65 -12.77
CA PHE A 403 -15.90 18.25 -11.38
C PHE A 403 -15.91 19.49 -10.48
N THR A 404 -17.07 19.86 -9.94
CA THR A 404 -17.23 21.00 -9.02
C THR A 404 -17.27 20.52 -7.57
N ILE A 405 -16.51 21.17 -6.68
CA ILE A 405 -16.46 20.83 -5.26
C ILE A 405 -16.70 22.11 -4.44
N ASN A 406 -17.76 22.10 -3.63
CA ASN A 406 -18.21 23.24 -2.82
C ASN A 406 -18.45 24.54 -3.64
N GLY A 407 -18.82 24.42 -4.91
CA GLY A 407 -19.07 25.55 -5.83
C GLY A 407 -17.83 26.04 -6.58
N ASP A 408 -16.62 25.59 -6.20
CA ASP A 408 -15.39 25.86 -6.94
C ASP A 408 -15.10 24.78 -7.99
N ILE A 409 -14.32 25.13 -9.01
CA ILE A 409 -13.72 24.20 -9.97
C ILE A 409 -12.25 24.00 -9.56
N PRO A 410 -11.86 22.85 -8.98
CA PRO A 410 -10.48 22.61 -8.60
C PRO A 410 -9.60 22.29 -9.82
N GLU A 411 -8.30 22.54 -9.69
CA GLU A 411 -7.29 22.22 -10.72
C GLU A 411 -7.08 20.70 -10.86
N GLY A 412 -6.57 20.26 -12.02
CA GLY A 412 -6.37 18.84 -12.36
C GLY A 412 -7.53 18.21 -13.15
N GLN A 413 -8.51 19.00 -13.59
CA GLN A 413 -9.66 18.54 -14.39
C GLN A 413 -9.22 17.75 -15.63
N ALA A 414 -8.13 18.15 -16.30
CA ALA A 414 -7.64 17.47 -17.50
C ALA A 414 -7.25 16.02 -17.19
N SER A 415 -6.37 15.81 -16.20
CA SER A 415 -5.87 14.49 -15.82
C SER A 415 -6.96 13.57 -15.28
N VAL A 416 -7.93 14.09 -14.51
CA VAL A 416 -9.09 13.30 -14.06
C VAL A 416 -9.99 12.90 -15.23
N ASN A 417 -10.21 13.79 -16.21
CA ASN A 417 -11.01 13.49 -17.40
C ASN A 417 -10.31 12.53 -18.36
N GLU A 418 -8.99 12.67 -18.55
CA GLU A 418 -8.17 11.78 -19.37
C GLU A 418 -8.15 10.37 -18.77
N LEU A 419 -7.91 10.24 -17.46
CA LEU A 419 -7.94 8.95 -16.77
C LEU A 419 -9.33 8.30 -16.79
N LEU A 420 -10.39 9.10 -16.68
CA LEU A 420 -11.77 8.62 -16.81
C LEU A 420 -12.06 8.12 -18.24
N ALA A 421 -11.61 8.86 -19.27
CA ALA A 421 -11.72 8.47 -20.66
C ALA A 421 -10.94 7.17 -20.95
N GLU A 422 -9.70 7.05 -20.45
CA GLU A 422 -8.90 5.81 -20.56
C GLU A 422 -9.65 4.62 -19.93
N CYS A 423 -10.26 4.79 -18.76
CA CYS A 423 -11.06 3.74 -18.13
C CYS A 423 -12.29 3.35 -18.97
N PHE A 424 -12.98 4.32 -19.56
CA PHE A 424 -14.08 4.06 -20.49
C PHE A 424 -13.59 3.34 -21.75
N ASP A 425 -12.45 3.72 -22.33
CA ASP A 425 -11.88 3.10 -23.52
C ASP A 425 -11.43 1.66 -23.26
N ILE A 426 -10.82 1.36 -22.11
CA ILE A 426 -10.48 -0.02 -21.72
C ILE A 426 -11.74 -0.87 -21.56
N ALA A 427 -12.80 -0.32 -20.96
CA ALA A 427 -14.08 -1.03 -20.78
C ALA A 427 -14.83 -1.24 -22.11
N ASN A 428 -14.92 -0.20 -22.95
CA ASN A 428 -15.68 -0.20 -24.20
C ASN A 428 -14.95 -0.96 -25.32
N GLY A 429 -13.62 -0.87 -25.40
CA GLY A 429 -12.82 -1.65 -26.35
C GLY A 429 -13.02 -3.16 -26.18
N ARG A 430 -13.36 -3.62 -24.96
CA ARG A 430 -13.71 -5.02 -24.70
C ARG A 430 -15.12 -5.40 -25.15
N LEU A 431 -16.11 -4.53 -25.00
CA LEU A 431 -17.45 -4.71 -25.59
C LEU A 431 -17.38 -4.87 -27.12
N SER A 432 -16.55 -4.07 -27.79
CA SER A 432 -16.29 -4.21 -29.23
C SER A 432 -15.67 -5.58 -29.57
N SER A 433 -14.63 -6.00 -28.84
CA SER A 433 -13.97 -7.30 -29.10
C SER A 433 -14.87 -8.52 -28.87
N LEU A 434 -15.81 -8.44 -27.93
CA LEU A 434 -16.80 -9.51 -27.68
C LEU A 434 -17.83 -9.62 -28.82
N ASN A 435 -18.24 -8.49 -29.39
CA ASN A 435 -19.18 -8.46 -30.52
C ASN A 435 -18.55 -9.02 -31.81
N ASP A 436 -17.26 -8.78 -32.07
CA ASP A 436 -16.56 -9.36 -33.22
C ASP A 436 -16.45 -10.89 -33.14
N PHE A 437 -16.27 -11.46 -31.94
CA PHE A 437 -16.30 -12.92 -31.75
C PHE A 437 -17.67 -13.54 -32.05
N THR A 438 -18.77 -12.79 -31.95
CA THR A 438 -20.12 -13.27 -32.33
C THR A 438 -20.42 -13.16 -33.84
N LEU A 439 -19.52 -12.62 -34.65
CA LEU A 439 -19.75 -12.33 -36.09
C LEU A 439 -18.80 -13.07 -37.05
N GLN A 440 -18.31 -14.26 -36.70
CA GLN A 440 -17.72 -15.16 -37.71
C GLN A 440 -18.82 -15.94 -38.46
N PRO A 441 -19.01 -15.74 -39.78
CA PRO A 441 -20.05 -16.43 -40.53
C PRO A 441 -19.68 -17.90 -40.76
N ASN A 442 -20.59 -18.79 -40.37
CA ASN A 442 -20.44 -20.24 -40.48
C ASN A 442 -20.34 -20.67 -41.95
N LYS A 443 -19.13 -21.05 -42.40
CA LYS A 443 -18.89 -21.60 -43.75
C LYS A 443 -19.29 -23.08 -43.79
N ASN A 444 -20.56 -23.35 -44.16
CA ASN A 444 -20.97 -24.32 -45.19
C ASN A 444 -22.51 -24.54 -45.15
N PRO A 445 -23.24 -24.39 -46.27
CA PRO A 445 -24.70 -24.49 -46.27
C PRO A 445 -25.22 -25.89 -46.65
N PRO A 446 -26.41 -26.29 -46.17
CA PRO A 446 -27.24 -27.29 -46.85
C PRO A 446 -28.10 -26.61 -47.94
N THR A 447 -28.03 -27.13 -49.15
CA THR A 447 -28.90 -26.74 -50.27
C THR A 447 -30.36 -27.13 -50.04
N ASN A 448 -31.30 -26.19 -50.18
CA ASN A 448 -32.45 -26.32 -51.12
C ASN A 448 -33.33 -25.05 -51.21
N THR A 449 -33.28 -24.44 -52.39
CA THR A 449 -34.41 -23.86 -53.18
C THR A 449 -35.69 -23.34 -52.48
N VAL A 450 -36.03 -22.05 -52.66
CA VAL A 450 -37.10 -21.56 -53.57
C VAL A 450 -37.47 -20.06 -53.30
N ARG A 451 -37.34 -19.22 -54.35
CA ARG A 451 -38.02 -17.95 -54.71
C ARG A 451 -38.16 -16.73 -53.75
N LEU A 452 -37.61 -15.62 -54.25
CA LEU A 452 -38.02 -14.20 -54.16
C LEU A 452 -39.52 -13.94 -54.47
N PRO A 453 -40.15 -12.76 -54.16
CA PRO A 453 -39.52 -11.43 -54.25
C PRO A 453 -39.87 -10.31 -53.24
N SER A 454 -38.96 -9.34 -53.23
CA SER A 454 -39.07 -7.88 -53.04
C SER A 454 -40.43 -7.22 -52.70
N THR A 455 -40.41 -6.31 -51.71
CA THR A 455 -40.89 -4.92 -51.89
C THR A 455 -40.30 -3.97 -50.84
N THR A 456 -40.13 -2.72 -51.25
CA THR A 456 -39.66 -1.58 -50.44
C THR A 456 -40.81 -0.90 -49.69
N LEU A 457 -40.53 -0.24 -48.55
CA LEU A 457 -40.79 1.20 -48.30
C LEU A 457 -40.92 1.56 -46.79
N HIS A 458 -40.16 2.59 -46.40
CA HIS A 458 -40.52 3.69 -45.49
C HIS A 458 -40.71 3.52 -43.98
N SER A 459 -40.40 4.64 -43.33
CA SER A 459 -40.45 4.98 -41.91
C SER A 459 -41.81 4.80 -41.23
N SER A 460 -41.80 4.41 -39.95
CA SER A 460 -42.67 5.04 -38.94
C SER A 460 -42.05 4.95 -37.54
N SER A 461 -42.10 6.05 -36.80
CA SER A 461 -41.81 6.04 -35.35
C SER A 461 -42.96 5.35 -34.61
N VAL A 462 -42.64 4.47 -33.65
CA VAL A 462 -43.62 4.05 -32.63
C VAL A 462 -42.96 4.12 -31.25
N SER A 463 -43.46 5.04 -30.43
CA SER A 463 -43.15 5.07 -29.01
C SER A 463 -43.93 3.98 -28.29
N TYR A 464 -43.29 3.24 -27.39
CA TYR A 464 -43.99 2.51 -26.33
C TYR A 464 -43.53 3.00 -24.97
N ALA A 465 -44.36 3.83 -24.36
CA ALA A 465 -44.29 4.09 -22.93
C ALA A 465 -44.96 2.92 -22.19
N PHE A 466 -44.27 2.35 -21.21
CA PHE A 466 -44.90 1.62 -20.12
C PHE A 466 -44.42 2.18 -18.79
N GLY A 467 -45.38 2.49 -17.93
CA GLY A 467 -45.18 3.16 -16.65
C GLY A 467 -44.59 2.27 -15.54
N PRO A 468 -44.42 2.83 -14.34
CA PRO A 468 -43.52 2.28 -13.34
C PRO A 468 -44.14 1.12 -12.55
N TYR A 469 -43.39 0.02 -12.42
CA TYR A 469 -43.61 -0.98 -11.39
C TYR A 469 -42.50 -0.93 -10.34
N VAL A 470 -42.86 -0.46 -9.14
CA VAL A 470 -42.00 -0.44 -7.95
C VAL A 470 -41.87 -1.88 -7.42
N LEU A 471 -40.82 -2.58 -7.86
CA LEU A 471 -40.46 -3.89 -7.32
C LEU A 471 -39.54 -3.73 -6.10
N HIS A 472 -40.02 -4.19 -4.95
CA HIS A 472 -39.35 -4.03 -3.66
C HIS A 472 -38.01 -4.79 -3.60
N SER A 473 -37.01 -4.15 -2.98
CA SER A 473 -35.58 -4.49 -2.98
C SER A 473 -35.17 -5.77 -2.22
N ARG A 474 -36.03 -6.79 -2.12
CA ARG A 474 -35.76 -8.05 -1.40
C ARG A 474 -35.94 -9.33 -2.25
N GLY A 475 -36.64 -9.26 -3.38
CA GLY A 475 -36.87 -10.43 -4.24
C GLY A 475 -35.68 -10.87 -5.11
N LEU A 476 -34.84 -9.93 -5.53
CA LEU A 476 -33.70 -10.20 -6.44
C LEU A 476 -32.48 -10.82 -5.74
N TRP A 477 -32.39 -10.73 -4.41
CA TRP A 477 -31.26 -11.28 -3.64
C TRP A 477 -31.22 -12.81 -3.64
N TYR A 478 -32.38 -13.48 -3.56
CA TYR A 478 -32.44 -14.95 -3.49
C TYR A 478 -32.17 -15.65 -4.83
N PHE A 479 -32.28 -14.97 -5.97
CA PHE A 479 -32.00 -15.55 -7.29
C PHE A 479 -30.54 -15.38 -7.77
N LEU A 480 -29.75 -14.55 -7.09
CA LEU A 480 -28.35 -14.25 -7.46
C LEU A 480 -27.31 -15.05 -6.65
N GLN A 481 -27.74 -15.82 -5.64
CA GLN A 481 -26.85 -16.57 -4.75
C GLN A 481 -26.42 -17.95 -5.30
N ALA A 482 -26.82 -18.30 -6.52
CA ALA A 482 -26.67 -19.65 -7.10
C ALA A 482 -25.49 -19.80 -8.09
N SER A 483 -24.52 -18.88 -8.10
CA SER A 483 -23.33 -18.98 -8.97
C SER A 483 -22.10 -18.34 -8.31
N GLY A 484 -21.10 -19.18 -7.98
CA GLY A 484 -19.95 -18.84 -7.11
C GLY A 484 -18.93 -17.82 -7.63
N ILE A 485 -19.20 -17.16 -8.76
CA ILE A 485 -18.34 -16.12 -9.34
C ILE A 485 -18.61 -14.73 -8.72
N VAL A 486 -19.76 -14.54 -8.06
CA VAL A 486 -20.17 -13.23 -7.51
C VAL A 486 -19.45 -12.87 -6.21
N THR A 487 -18.92 -13.82 -5.45
CA THR A 487 -18.40 -13.59 -4.09
C THR A 487 -17.17 -12.67 -4.05
N ILE A 488 -16.25 -12.79 -5.01
CA ILE A 488 -15.06 -11.91 -5.11
C ILE A 488 -15.48 -10.47 -5.48
N GLY A 489 -16.41 -10.33 -6.43
CA GLY A 489 -17.00 -9.04 -6.77
C GLY A 489 -17.77 -8.40 -5.61
N ALA A 490 -18.47 -9.21 -4.80
CA ALA A 490 -19.21 -8.76 -3.63
C ALA A 490 -18.29 -8.34 -2.47
N ALA A 491 -17.17 -9.04 -2.25
CA ALA A 491 -16.17 -8.66 -1.25
C ALA A 491 -15.50 -7.31 -1.61
N ILE A 492 -15.12 -7.14 -2.88
CA ILE A 492 -14.55 -5.88 -3.39
C ILE A 492 -15.60 -4.76 -3.38
N MET A 493 -16.87 -5.04 -3.69
CA MET A 493 -17.97 -4.08 -3.57
C MET A 493 -18.30 -3.71 -2.12
N ASN A 494 -18.17 -4.62 -1.15
CA ASN A 494 -18.33 -4.28 0.28
C ASN A 494 -17.23 -3.33 0.76
N ILE A 495 -15.99 -3.51 0.28
CA ILE A 495 -14.87 -2.59 0.51
C ILE A 495 -15.12 -1.23 -0.17
N LEU A 496 -15.78 -1.20 -1.33
CA LEU A 496 -16.19 0.04 -2.03
C LEU A 496 -17.43 0.73 -1.42
N LEU A 497 -18.24 0.02 -0.61
CA LEU A 497 -19.48 0.54 -0.01
C LEU A 497 -19.31 1.04 1.44
N GLN A 498 -18.26 0.62 2.17
CA GLN A 498 -17.95 1.17 3.49
C GLN A 498 -17.11 2.45 3.41
N GLN A 499 -17.72 3.53 2.92
CA GLN A 499 -17.25 4.89 3.15
C GLN A 499 -18.34 5.71 3.85
N HIS A 500 -18.31 5.74 5.18
CA HIS A 500 -19.18 6.62 5.96
C HIS A 500 -18.74 8.08 5.81
N PRO A 501 -19.68 9.04 5.61
CA PRO A 501 -19.34 10.45 5.63
C PRO A 501 -19.01 10.89 7.08
N THR A 502 -17.74 11.14 7.37
CA THR A 502 -17.30 11.63 8.68
C THR A 502 -17.64 13.11 8.85
N PHE A 503 -18.71 13.40 9.60
CA PHE A 503 -18.96 14.73 10.16
C PHE A 503 -17.80 15.14 11.08
N PHE A 504 -17.32 16.38 10.94
CA PHE A 504 -16.30 16.96 11.81
C PHE A 504 -16.82 17.15 13.25
N PRO A 505 -16.16 16.59 14.28
CA PRO A 505 -16.40 16.96 15.66
C PRO A 505 -15.52 18.17 16.05
N HIS A 506 -16.15 19.30 16.40
CA HIS A 506 -15.43 20.44 16.99
C HIS A 506 -14.83 20.06 18.35
N HIS A 507 -13.51 19.92 18.42
CA HIS A 507 -12.81 19.78 19.71
C HIS A 507 -12.66 21.15 20.39
N HIS A 508 -13.56 21.44 21.32
CA HIS A 508 -13.34 22.49 22.30
C HIS A 508 -12.22 22.08 23.28
N ASN A 509 -11.18 22.91 23.39
CA ASN A 509 -10.15 22.80 24.42
C ASN A 509 -10.74 22.91 25.84
N SER A 510 -10.22 22.13 26.78
CA SER A 510 -10.24 22.46 28.21
C SER A 510 -9.04 21.85 28.94
N PRO A 511 -8.48 22.53 29.97
CA PRO A 511 -7.12 22.28 30.46
C PRO A 511 -7.03 21.23 31.59
N ARG A 512 -5.79 20.81 31.86
CA ARG A 512 -5.39 19.85 32.90
C ARG A 512 -5.86 20.23 34.32
N ARG A 513 -6.31 19.25 35.12
CA ARG A 513 -5.72 18.85 36.43
C ARG A 513 -6.40 17.61 37.04
N SER A 514 -5.63 16.84 37.80
CA SER A 514 -6.00 15.61 38.53
C SER A 514 -6.44 15.91 39.98
N PRO A 515 -6.71 14.92 40.88
CA PRO A 515 -7.83 13.95 40.88
C PRO A 515 -8.56 13.89 42.26
N SER A 516 -9.79 13.34 42.37
CA SER A 516 -10.33 12.82 43.66
C SER A 516 -11.68 12.08 43.57
N ILE A 517 -11.71 10.84 44.07
CA ILE A 517 -12.70 10.15 44.96
C ILE A 517 -14.23 10.44 44.85
N SER A 518 -14.99 9.34 44.88
CA SER A 518 -16.46 9.16 44.87
C SER A 518 -17.26 9.96 45.92
N PRO A 519 -18.58 10.15 45.70
CA PRO A 519 -19.55 9.35 46.49
C PRO A 519 -20.86 8.93 45.76
N THR A 520 -21.62 8.04 46.40
CA THR A 520 -22.91 7.45 45.97
C THR A 520 -24.10 7.95 46.80
N HIS A 521 -25.28 8.25 46.19
CA HIS A 521 -26.61 7.84 46.69
C HIS A 521 -27.82 8.16 45.76
N LEU A 522 -28.65 7.13 45.52
CA LEU A 522 -30.15 6.99 45.44
C LEU A 522 -31.03 8.27 45.63
N SER A 523 -32.28 8.44 45.14
CA SER A 523 -33.33 7.71 44.36
C SER A 523 -34.58 8.64 44.23
N PRO A 524 -35.85 8.28 43.81
CA PRO A 524 -36.42 7.08 43.15
C PRO A 524 -37.29 7.37 41.88
N ARG A 525 -37.94 6.36 41.29
CA ARG A 525 -39.00 6.49 40.24
C ARG A 525 -40.18 5.53 40.52
N MET A 526 -41.40 5.88 40.07
CA MET A 526 -42.67 5.20 40.42
C MET A 526 -43.02 3.96 39.58
N SER A 527 -43.91 3.11 40.13
CA SER A 527 -44.50 1.90 39.53
C SER A 527 -45.93 2.08 38.99
N ALA A 528 -46.32 1.29 37.98
CA ALA A 528 -47.71 1.04 37.57
C ALA A 528 -47.98 -0.47 37.39
N ARG A 529 -49.26 -0.88 37.30
CA ARG A 529 -49.77 -2.21 37.77
C ARG A 529 -50.92 -2.75 36.89
N LYS A 530 -51.26 -4.05 37.03
CA LYS A 530 -52.48 -4.82 36.58
C LYS A 530 -52.23 -5.77 35.37
N ARG A 531 -52.91 -6.94 35.20
CA ARG A 531 -53.85 -7.75 36.03
C ARG A 531 -53.98 -9.19 35.44
N LYS A 532 -54.56 -10.13 36.19
CA LYS A 532 -55.07 -11.47 35.78
C LYS A 532 -56.39 -11.68 36.56
N ALA A 533 -57.54 -11.73 35.88
CA ALA A 533 -58.38 -12.89 35.50
C ALA A 533 -59.33 -13.36 36.63
N ASP A 534 -60.57 -13.71 36.26
CA ASP A 534 -61.70 -14.00 37.16
C ASP A 534 -62.14 -15.49 37.10
N ASP A 535 -62.63 -16.00 38.24
CA ASP A 535 -63.73 -16.97 38.54
C ASP A 535 -63.94 -18.24 37.68
N GLU A 536 -64.39 -19.40 38.22
CA GLU A 536 -65.53 -19.60 39.15
C GLU A 536 -65.43 -20.84 40.08
N LEU A 537 -66.20 -20.74 41.19
CA LEU A 537 -66.95 -21.77 41.94
C LEU A 537 -66.27 -22.74 42.96
N ASP A 538 -66.69 -22.53 44.22
CA ASP A 538 -66.62 -23.36 45.44
C ASP A 538 -67.86 -24.32 45.48
N PRO A 539 -67.97 -25.38 46.34
CA PRO A 539 -68.25 -25.17 47.77
C PRO A 539 -67.67 -26.24 48.75
N ARG A 540 -67.05 -25.81 49.88
CA ARG A 540 -67.66 -25.89 51.24
C ARG A 540 -66.72 -25.64 52.46
N SER A 541 -67.27 -24.82 53.36
CA SER A 541 -67.26 -24.84 54.85
C SER A 541 -66.16 -24.17 55.70
N LEU A 542 -66.56 -23.03 56.31
CA LEU A 542 -66.49 -22.63 57.75
C LEU A 542 -65.08 -22.36 58.38
N ASP A 543 -64.79 -21.35 59.22
CA ASP A 543 -65.49 -20.16 59.78
C ASP A 543 -64.43 -19.09 60.26
N GLU A 544 -64.65 -17.77 60.13
CA GLU A 544 -65.01 -16.74 61.15
C GLU A 544 -63.93 -16.34 62.20
N ASP A 545 -63.74 -15.07 62.66
CA ASP A 545 -63.56 -13.73 62.04
C ASP A 545 -62.99 -12.72 63.12
N MET A 546 -62.75 -11.43 62.77
CA MET A 546 -62.58 -10.24 63.66
C MET A 546 -61.30 -10.14 64.53
N SER A 547 -60.72 -8.98 64.94
CA SER A 547 -60.93 -7.55 64.60
C SER A 547 -59.78 -6.61 65.13
N VAL A 548 -59.51 -5.52 64.38
CA VAL A 548 -59.22 -4.10 64.78
C VAL A 548 -57.98 -3.65 65.65
N SER A 549 -57.44 -2.47 65.26
CA SER A 549 -56.32 -1.58 65.69
C SER A 549 -56.42 -0.93 67.13
N PRO A 550 -55.73 0.17 67.59
CA PRO A 550 -54.84 1.20 66.96
C PRO A 550 -53.70 1.91 67.84
N LEU A 551 -53.15 3.07 67.35
CA LEU A 551 -52.65 4.31 68.06
C LEU A 551 -51.14 4.64 68.43
N THR A 552 -50.59 5.66 67.71
CA THR A 552 -49.83 6.92 68.09
C THR A 552 -48.51 7.03 68.93
N SER A 553 -47.49 7.66 68.29
CA SER A 553 -46.55 8.74 68.78
C SER A 553 -45.40 8.44 69.79
N PRO A 554 -44.39 9.34 70.02
CA PRO A 554 -43.32 9.73 69.07
C PRO A 554 -41.85 9.73 69.64
N ALA A 555 -40.86 9.80 68.72
CA ALA A 555 -39.43 10.18 68.84
C ALA A 555 -38.64 10.16 70.18
N ILE A 556 -37.52 9.41 70.21
CA ILE A 556 -36.09 9.91 70.28
C ILE A 556 -35.11 8.71 70.23
N SER A 557 -33.91 8.92 69.68
CA SER A 557 -32.92 7.88 69.37
C SER A 557 -32.32 7.14 70.58
N SER A 558 -32.21 5.81 70.46
CA SER A 558 -31.14 5.04 71.09
C SER A 558 -30.57 4.02 70.10
N ARG A 559 -29.25 3.76 70.17
CA ARG A 559 -28.55 2.84 69.25
C ARG A 559 -29.04 1.41 69.49
N HIS A 560 -29.57 0.75 68.46
CA HIS A 560 -29.89 -0.67 68.55
C HIS A 560 -28.99 -1.52 67.65
N ILE A 561 -28.22 -2.40 68.30
CA ILE A 561 -27.41 -3.44 67.68
C ILE A 561 -28.30 -4.30 66.78
N ALA A 562 -27.92 -4.46 65.51
CA ALA A 562 -28.62 -5.31 64.57
C ALA A 562 -28.51 -6.78 65.01
N ARG A 563 -29.58 -7.31 65.60
CA ARG A 563 -29.74 -8.74 65.87
C ARG A 563 -29.75 -9.50 64.53
N PRO A 564 -29.18 -10.71 64.45
CA PRO A 564 -29.26 -11.52 63.24
C PRO A 564 -30.73 -11.81 62.92
N SER A 565 -31.16 -11.53 61.70
CA SER A 565 -32.48 -11.92 61.22
C SER A 565 -32.59 -13.44 61.25
N LYS A 566 -33.66 -13.95 61.89
CA LYS A 566 -33.95 -15.39 61.93
C LYS A 566 -34.01 -15.91 60.49
N LYS A 567 -33.19 -16.92 60.16
CA LYS A 567 -33.30 -17.63 58.88
C LYS A 567 -34.74 -18.17 58.76
N ILE A 568 -35.54 -17.57 57.89
CA ILE A 568 -36.78 -18.20 57.44
C ILE A 568 -36.37 -19.49 56.74
N ARG A 569 -36.88 -20.60 57.24
CA ARG A 569 -36.59 -21.94 56.73
C ARG A 569 -37.44 -22.15 55.48
N ASN A 570 -37.04 -21.53 54.36
CA ASN A 570 -37.63 -21.77 53.04
C ASN A 570 -37.38 -23.23 52.65
N ASN A 571 -38.29 -24.09 53.11
CA ASN A 571 -38.36 -25.50 52.73
C ASN A 571 -39.41 -25.72 51.62
N GLU A 572 -39.90 -24.63 51.03
CA GLU A 572 -40.62 -24.64 49.76
C GLU A 572 -39.61 -24.90 48.64
N VAL A 573 -39.78 -26.02 47.94
CA VAL A 573 -39.02 -26.35 46.73
C VAL A 573 -39.58 -25.52 45.58
N ILE A 574 -39.28 -24.23 45.59
CA ILE A 574 -39.59 -23.31 44.51
C ILE A 574 -38.67 -23.66 43.34
N GLY A 575 -39.23 -24.00 42.18
CA GLY A 575 -38.48 -24.26 40.97
C GLY A 575 -37.60 -23.06 40.60
N ARG A 576 -36.28 -23.24 40.64
CA ARG A 576 -35.31 -22.24 40.21
C ARG A 576 -34.90 -22.53 38.78
N PRO A 577 -34.69 -21.50 37.93
CA PRO A 577 -34.07 -21.71 36.63
C PRO A 577 -32.68 -22.31 36.83
N LEU A 578 -32.29 -23.22 35.94
CA LEU A 578 -30.98 -23.87 35.99
C LEU A 578 -29.88 -22.81 35.78
N GLU A 579 -28.87 -22.80 36.65
CA GLU A 579 -27.78 -21.82 36.55
C GLU A 579 -26.94 -22.06 35.28
N LEU A 580 -26.45 -20.96 34.69
CA LEU A 580 -25.75 -20.98 33.39
C LEU A 580 -24.66 -22.07 33.27
N PRO A 581 -23.77 -22.32 34.27
CA PRO A 581 -22.78 -23.38 34.16
C PRO A 581 -23.39 -24.77 33.99
N ARG A 582 -24.49 -25.07 34.70
CA ARG A 582 -25.21 -26.34 34.59
C ARG A 582 -26.03 -26.46 33.32
N LEU A 583 -26.47 -25.34 32.73
CA LEU A 583 -27.08 -25.34 31.40
C LEU A 583 -26.03 -25.66 30.32
N LEU A 584 -24.85 -25.06 30.40
CA LEU A 584 -23.75 -25.32 29.44
C LEU A 584 -23.24 -26.77 29.52
N GLU A 585 -23.19 -27.38 30.72
CA GLU A 585 -22.89 -28.81 30.89
C GLU A 585 -23.92 -29.76 30.22
N THR A 586 -25.15 -29.30 29.95
CA THR A 586 -26.18 -30.11 29.28
C THR A 586 -26.17 -30.01 27.75
N LEU A 587 -25.33 -29.14 27.17
CA LEU A 587 -25.17 -28.99 25.73
C LEU A 587 -24.03 -29.87 25.20
N ASP A 588 -24.28 -30.54 24.08
CA ASP A 588 -23.22 -31.20 23.31
C ASP A 588 -22.31 -30.18 22.61
N ALA A 589 -21.16 -30.66 22.10
CA ALA A 589 -20.14 -29.80 21.53
C ALA A 589 -20.61 -29.03 20.28
N ASP A 590 -21.55 -29.56 19.48
CA ASP A 590 -22.09 -28.88 18.30
C ASP A 590 -23.13 -27.84 18.71
N SER A 591 -24.04 -28.17 19.64
CA SER A 591 -24.96 -27.18 20.21
C SER A 591 -24.23 -26.02 20.90
N LEU A 592 -23.14 -26.30 21.63
CA LEU A 592 -22.33 -25.27 22.28
C LEU A 592 -21.63 -24.35 21.26
N ARG A 593 -21.08 -24.92 20.17
CA ARG A 593 -20.51 -24.14 19.05
C ARG A 593 -21.56 -23.22 18.42
N ASN A 594 -22.74 -23.75 18.12
CA ASN A 594 -23.84 -22.99 17.50
C ASN A 594 -24.35 -21.85 18.39
N VAL A 595 -24.49 -22.08 19.71
CA VAL A 595 -24.88 -21.05 20.67
C VAL A 595 -23.81 -19.96 20.78
N LEU A 596 -22.53 -20.33 20.85
CA LEU A 596 -21.42 -19.37 20.90
C LEU A 596 -21.36 -18.53 19.62
N GLN A 597 -21.47 -19.16 18.44
CA GLN A 597 -21.52 -18.47 17.15
C GLN A 597 -22.67 -17.45 17.10
N THR A 598 -23.88 -17.86 17.49
CA THR A 598 -25.07 -16.99 17.52
C THR A 598 -24.90 -15.79 18.48
N ILE A 599 -24.13 -15.96 19.56
CA ILE A 599 -23.80 -14.88 20.50
C ILE A 599 -22.77 -13.92 19.88
N CYS A 600 -21.70 -14.44 19.26
CA CYS A 600 -20.67 -13.64 18.59
C CYS A 600 -21.23 -12.83 17.40
N GLU A 601 -22.15 -13.40 16.62
CA GLU A 601 -22.86 -12.70 15.54
C GLU A 601 -23.73 -11.54 16.04
N ARG A 602 -24.25 -11.65 17.27
CA ARG A 602 -25.09 -10.62 17.91
C ARG A 602 -24.28 -9.57 18.68
N HIS A 603 -23.12 -9.96 19.20
CA HIS A 603 -22.21 -9.15 20.00
C HIS A 603 -20.77 -9.31 19.48
N PRO A 604 -20.36 -8.53 18.45
CA PRO A 604 -19.02 -8.63 17.86
C PRO A 604 -17.87 -8.40 18.85
N GLU A 605 -18.13 -7.63 19.91
CA GLU A 605 -17.23 -7.40 21.05
C GLU A 605 -16.85 -8.71 21.77
N ILE A 606 -17.81 -9.60 22.02
CA ILE A 606 -17.58 -10.93 22.60
C ILE A 606 -16.82 -11.82 21.59
N GLY A 607 -17.11 -11.68 20.30
CA GLY A 607 -16.37 -12.36 19.24
C GLY A 607 -14.87 -12.05 19.26
N GLN A 608 -14.48 -10.78 19.48
CA GLN A 608 -13.07 -10.39 19.63
C GLN A 608 -12.43 -10.98 20.90
N GLU A 609 -13.15 -11.01 22.03
CA GLU A 609 -12.66 -11.61 23.27
C GLU A 609 -12.45 -13.13 23.11
N VAL A 610 -13.35 -13.84 22.44
CA VAL A 610 -13.23 -15.27 22.10
C VAL A 610 -12.02 -15.52 21.19
N VAL A 611 -11.84 -14.72 20.13
CA VAL A 611 -10.69 -14.86 19.20
C VAL A 611 -9.36 -14.58 19.91
N THR A 612 -9.33 -13.68 20.89
CA THR A 612 -8.10 -13.32 21.63
C THR A 612 -7.78 -14.32 22.76
N SER A 613 -8.78 -15.03 23.28
CA SER A 613 -8.63 -16.03 24.35
C SER A 613 -8.48 -17.48 23.85
N ALA A 614 -8.94 -17.79 22.63
CA ALA A 614 -8.77 -19.09 22.02
C ALA A 614 -7.29 -19.40 21.70
N PRO A 615 -6.79 -20.62 22.00
CA PRO A 615 -5.47 -21.04 21.55
C PRO A 615 -5.44 -21.15 20.02
N ARG A 616 -4.30 -20.83 19.41
CA ARG A 616 -4.11 -20.95 17.96
C ARG A 616 -4.32 -22.41 17.52
N PRO A 617 -4.99 -22.67 16.38
CA PRO A 617 -5.14 -24.01 15.86
C PRO A 617 -3.77 -24.59 15.51
N SER A 618 -3.56 -25.87 15.82
CA SER A 618 -2.38 -26.61 15.38
C SER A 618 -2.64 -27.26 14.02
N VAL A 619 -1.59 -27.43 13.22
CA VAL A 619 -1.64 -28.12 11.92
C VAL A 619 -2.32 -29.49 12.05
N ALA A 620 -1.94 -30.28 13.06
CA ALA A 620 -2.54 -31.58 13.35
C ALA A 620 -4.04 -31.51 13.68
N SER A 621 -4.48 -30.52 14.47
CA SER A 621 -5.91 -30.32 14.77
C SER A 621 -6.72 -29.87 13.55
N THR A 622 -6.15 -29.05 12.66
CA THR A 622 -6.84 -28.66 11.42
C THR A 622 -6.95 -29.83 10.45
N ILE A 623 -5.87 -30.60 10.27
CA ILE A 623 -5.88 -31.82 9.43
C ILE A 623 -6.93 -32.80 9.95
N GLY A 624 -6.98 -33.08 11.26
CA GLY A 624 -7.97 -33.97 11.85
C GLY A 624 -9.43 -33.50 11.71
N VAL A 625 -9.68 -32.22 11.40
CA VAL A 625 -11.01 -31.71 11.00
C VAL A 625 -11.25 -31.96 9.51
N LEU A 626 -10.28 -31.65 8.64
CA LEU A 626 -10.38 -31.90 7.19
C LEU A 626 -10.57 -33.40 6.86
N GLU A 627 -9.88 -34.29 7.58
CA GLU A 627 -10.07 -35.75 7.48
C GLU A 627 -11.51 -36.18 7.83
N GLN A 628 -12.18 -35.51 8.78
CA GLN A 628 -13.59 -35.79 9.09
C GLN A 628 -14.52 -35.35 7.95
N TYR A 629 -14.24 -34.23 7.28
CA TYR A 629 -14.97 -33.84 6.08
C TYR A 629 -14.72 -34.83 4.92
N GLN A 630 -13.49 -35.33 4.76
CA GLN A 630 -13.15 -36.33 3.76
C GLN A 630 -13.81 -37.69 4.04
N GLU A 631 -13.91 -38.13 5.30
CA GLU A 631 -14.61 -39.37 5.63
C GLU A 631 -16.14 -39.22 5.46
N ARG A 632 -16.72 -38.06 5.76
CA ARG A 632 -18.12 -37.74 5.41
C ARG A 632 -18.37 -37.77 3.90
N LEU A 633 -17.42 -37.25 3.11
CA LEU A 633 -17.45 -37.34 1.64
C LEU A 633 -17.46 -38.81 1.19
N ARG A 634 -16.55 -39.63 1.73
CA ARG A 634 -16.43 -41.06 1.41
C ARG A 634 -17.71 -41.84 1.75
N GLN A 635 -18.33 -41.55 2.89
CA GLN A 635 -19.58 -42.19 3.32
C GLN A 635 -20.82 -41.75 2.53
N ALA A 636 -20.76 -40.60 1.83
CA ALA A 636 -21.87 -40.12 1.01
C ALA A 636 -22.04 -40.91 -0.31
N PHE A 637 -21.00 -41.62 -0.78
CA PHE A 637 -21.04 -42.40 -2.00
C PHE A 637 -22.09 -43.52 -1.96
N PRO A 638 -22.77 -43.82 -3.09
CA PRO A 638 -23.71 -44.93 -3.16
C PRO A 638 -22.99 -46.28 -3.08
N PHE A 639 -23.58 -47.23 -2.34
CA PHE A 639 -23.08 -48.61 -2.28
C PHE A 639 -23.36 -49.35 -3.59
N GLY A 640 -22.34 -49.45 -4.44
CA GLY A 640 -22.41 -50.12 -5.74
C GLY A 640 -22.90 -49.22 -6.88
N GLY A 641 -22.19 -49.27 -8.01
CA GLY A 641 -22.40 -48.40 -9.16
C GLY A 641 -21.10 -47.76 -9.62
N ASN A 642 -21.13 -47.03 -10.75
CA ASN A 642 -19.97 -46.28 -11.24
C ASN A 642 -19.80 -45.00 -10.41
N THR A 643 -18.68 -44.89 -9.71
CA THR A 643 -18.35 -43.77 -8.81
C THR A 643 -18.15 -42.45 -9.54
N GLY A 644 -17.82 -42.46 -10.84
CA GLY A 644 -17.65 -41.25 -11.65
C GLY A 644 -18.92 -40.71 -12.32
N SER A 645 -20.07 -41.37 -12.12
CA SER A 645 -21.33 -41.01 -12.80
C SER A 645 -22.03 -39.77 -12.22
N ASP A 646 -22.80 -39.06 -13.06
CA ASP A 646 -23.58 -37.87 -12.66
C ASP A 646 -24.54 -38.12 -11.47
N TYR A 647 -25.02 -39.37 -11.32
CA TYR A 647 -25.85 -39.77 -10.17
C TYR A 647 -25.04 -39.78 -8.87
N ALA A 648 -23.81 -40.32 -8.89
CA ALA A 648 -22.91 -40.29 -7.75
C ALA A 648 -22.48 -38.85 -7.43
N TYR A 649 -22.20 -38.04 -8.45
CA TYR A 649 -21.86 -36.62 -8.28
C TYR A 649 -22.96 -35.85 -7.55
N ASN A 650 -24.20 -35.87 -8.05
CA ASN A 650 -25.29 -35.08 -7.46
C ASN A 650 -25.62 -35.46 -6.01
N ARG A 651 -25.32 -36.70 -5.60
CA ARG A 651 -25.47 -37.19 -4.21
C ARG A 651 -24.35 -36.72 -3.28
N VAL A 652 -23.12 -36.68 -3.78
CA VAL A 652 -21.90 -36.38 -3.00
C VAL A 652 -21.53 -34.87 -3.07
N ARG A 653 -22.12 -34.11 -4.00
CA ARG A 653 -21.86 -32.70 -4.27
C ARG A 653 -21.88 -31.82 -3.01
N ILE A 654 -22.83 -32.03 -2.10
CA ILE A 654 -22.95 -31.20 -0.88
C ILE A 654 -21.71 -31.38 0.01
N GLN A 655 -21.31 -32.63 0.25
CA GLN A 655 -20.15 -32.99 1.06
C GLN A 655 -18.84 -32.59 0.34
N LEU A 656 -18.81 -32.66 -0.99
CA LEU A 656 -17.69 -32.20 -1.82
C LEU A 656 -17.49 -30.69 -1.70
N THR A 657 -18.56 -29.91 -1.82
CA THR A 657 -18.50 -28.46 -1.63
C THR A 657 -18.10 -28.11 -0.19
N GLN A 658 -18.66 -28.76 0.83
CA GLN A 658 -18.29 -28.54 2.23
C GLN A 658 -16.80 -28.83 2.53
N LEU A 659 -16.20 -29.86 1.91
CA LEU A 659 -14.76 -30.13 2.06
C LEU A 659 -13.91 -29.05 1.37
N ILE A 660 -14.31 -28.61 0.18
CA ILE A 660 -13.59 -27.57 -0.57
C ILE A 660 -13.68 -26.23 0.16
N ASP A 661 -14.89 -25.81 0.59
CA ASP A 661 -15.11 -24.58 1.36
C ASP A 661 -14.24 -24.59 2.64
N ALA A 662 -14.20 -25.71 3.38
CA ALA A 662 -13.35 -25.85 4.55
C ALA A 662 -11.84 -25.75 4.24
N ILE A 663 -11.39 -26.25 3.09
CA ILE A 663 -10.01 -26.08 2.62
C ILE A 663 -9.72 -24.60 2.32
N SER A 664 -10.58 -23.93 1.56
CA SER A 664 -10.44 -22.52 1.21
C SER A 664 -10.52 -21.58 2.44
N ASP A 665 -11.26 -21.95 3.48
CA ASP A 665 -11.31 -21.22 4.76
C ASP A 665 -10.01 -21.38 5.59
N PHE A 666 -9.45 -22.59 5.65
CA PHE A 666 -8.24 -22.85 6.45
C PHE A 666 -6.94 -22.46 5.75
N VAL A 667 -6.85 -22.52 4.42
CA VAL A 667 -5.62 -22.19 3.66
C VAL A 667 -5.09 -20.78 3.99
N PRO A 668 -5.88 -19.68 3.93
CA PRO A 668 -5.40 -18.33 4.23
C PRO A 668 -4.81 -18.15 5.63
N HIS A 669 -5.23 -18.94 6.63
CA HIS A 669 -4.69 -18.86 7.99
C HIS A 669 -3.19 -19.24 8.04
N TYR A 670 -2.81 -20.25 7.25
CA TYR A 670 -1.43 -20.73 7.16
C TYR A 670 -0.61 -20.02 6.06
N LEU A 671 -1.15 -18.97 5.44
CA LEU A 671 -0.43 -18.13 4.47
C LEU A 671 0.14 -16.86 5.13
N PRO A 672 1.25 -16.32 4.60
CA PRO A 672 1.71 -14.97 4.94
C PRO A 672 0.63 -13.92 4.58
N PRO A 673 0.36 -12.93 5.44
CA PRO A 673 1.16 -12.51 6.59
C PRO A 673 0.82 -13.17 7.94
N HIS A 674 -0.21 -14.04 8.01
CA HIS A 674 -0.70 -14.59 9.27
C HIS A 674 0.24 -15.63 9.87
N GLU A 675 0.67 -16.61 9.07
CA GLU A 675 1.79 -17.48 9.44
C GLU A 675 3.10 -16.92 8.86
N THR A 676 4.14 -16.98 9.68
CA THR A 676 5.49 -16.48 9.37
C THR A 676 6.52 -17.59 9.24
N GLN A 677 6.24 -18.78 9.78
CA GLN A 677 7.08 -19.96 9.71
C GLN A 677 6.80 -20.78 8.44
N VAL A 678 7.70 -20.64 7.48
CA VAL A 678 7.62 -21.29 6.15
C VAL A 678 7.42 -22.81 6.27
N THR A 679 8.12 -23.48 7.18
CA THR A 679 7.99 -24.94 7.35
C THR A 679 6.58 -25.36 7.72
N THR A 680 5.96 -24.66 8.67
CA THR A 680 4.58 -24.93 9.13
C THR A 680 3.55 -24.71 8.02
N SER A 681 3.73 -23.67 7.20
CA SER A 681 2.91 -23.45 6.00
C SER A 681 3.07 -24.58 4.97
N LEU A 682 4.29 -25.08 4.74
CA LEU A 682 4.55 -26.15 3.78
C LEU A 682 4.08 -27.53 4.25
N ASP A 683 4.24 -27.85 5.55
CA ASP A 683 3.72 -29.08 6.17
C ASP A 683 2.19 -29.14 6.06
N PHE A 684 1.50 -28.02 6.28
CA PHE A 684 0.06 -27.90 6.08
C PHE A 684 -0.33 -28.04 4.61
N LEU A 685 0.36 -27.33 3.69
CA LEU A 685 0.06 -27.37 2.27
C LEU A 685 0.29 -28.75 1.64
N ASP A 686 1.33 -29.50 2.02
CA ASP A 686 1.55 -30.91 1.63
C ASP A 686 0.35 -31.78 2.06
N SER A 687 -0.03 -31.68 3.32
CA SER A 687 -1.17 -32.42 3.89
C SER A 687 -2.48 -32.12 3.14
N VAL A 688 -2.79 -30.84 2.88
CA VAL A 688 -3.97 -30.43 2.11
C VAL A 688 -3.89 -30.86 0.64
N THR A 689 -2.71 -30.80 0.02
CA THR A 689 -2.51 -31.25 -1.36
C THR A 689 -2.76 -32.76 -1.48
N ASN A 690 -2.35 -33.55 -0.48
CA ASN A 690 -2.64 -34.99 -0.43
C ASN A 690 -4.15 -35.29 -0.26
N ILE A 691 -4.91 -34.43 0.41
CA ILE A 691 -6.39 -34.54 0.50
C ILE A 691 -7.01 -34.20 -0.87
N VAL A 692 -6.54 -33.17 -1.57
CA VAL A 692 -7.04 -32.80 -2.92
C VAL A 692 -6.70 -33.84 -3.98
N HIS A 693 -5.54 -34.51 -3.89
CA HIS A 693 -5.23 -35.68 -4.73
C HIS A 693 -6.25 -36.82 -4.57
N GLN A 694 -6.88 -36.96 -3.39
CA GLN A 694 -7.85 -38.01 -3.09
C GLN A 694 -9.30 -37.64 -3.46
N LEU A 695 -9.53 -36.47 -4.06
CA LEU A 695 -10.85 -36.10 -4.60
C LEU A 695 -11.22 -36.98 -5.80
N PRO A 696 -12.49 -37.36 -5.95
CA PRO A 696 -12.95 -38.19 -7.05
C PRO A 696 -12.82 -37.49 -8.41
N ASP A 697 -12.50 -38.27 -9.44
CA ASP A 697 -12.63 -37.86 -10.85
C ASP A 697 -13.98 -38.33 -11.40
N TRP A 698 -14.66 -37.44 -12.12
CA TRP A 698 -15.98 -37.65 -12.70
C TRP A 698 -15.89 -37.84 -14.22
N GLU A 699 -16.80 -38.63 -14.79
CA GLU A 699 -16.88 -38.87 -16.24
C GLU A 699 -17.32 -37.60 -17.00
N SER A 700 -18.11 -36.76 -16.34
CA SER A 700 -18.52 -35.44 -16.83
C SER A 700 -17.46 -34.39 -16.50
N SER A 701 -16.78 -33.88 -17.53
CA SER A 701 -15.75 -32.83 -17.40
C SER A 701 -16.24 -31.59 -16.61
N SER A 702 -17.53 -31.24 -16.76
CA SER A 702 -18.19 -30.15 -16.03
C SER A 702 -18.19 -30.31 -14.50
N HIS A 703 -17.95 -31.53 -13.98
CA HIS A 703 -17.91 -31.81 -12.55
C HIS A 703 -16.48 -31.85 -11.98
N ASN A 704 -15.47 -32.00 -12.85
CA ASN A 704 -14.04 -31.96 -12.48
C ASN A 704 -13.56 -30.54 -12.15
N HIS A 705 -14.27 -29.51 -12.62
CA HIS A 705 -14.02 -28.10 -12.28
C HIS A 705 -13.83 -27.84 -10.77
N HIS A 706 -14.53 -28.57 -9.90
CA HIS A 706 -14.34 -28.45 -8.44
C HIS A 706 -12.95 -28.90 -7.96
N LYS A 707 -12.41 -29.96 -8.57
CA LYS A 707 -11.06 -30.49 -8.30
C LYS A 707 -10.00 -29.59 -8.96
N ASP A 708 -10.24 -29.14 -10.19
CA ASP A 708 -9.36 -28.21 -10.92
C ASP A 708 -9.21 -26.88 -10.15
N ASN A 709 -10.31 -26.28 -9.69
CA ASN A 709 -10.27 -25.06 -8.88
C ASN A 709 -9.47 -25.23 -7.58
N ALA A 710 -9.64 -26.37 -6.89
CA ALA A 710 -8.92 -26.66 -5.65
C ALA A 710 -7.42 -26.79 -5.90
N TYR A 711 -7.01 -27.44 -7.00
CA TYR A 711 -5.60 -27.45 -7.44
C TYR A 711 -5.10 -26.06 -7.79
N ASP A 712 -5.88 -25.23 -8.48
CA ASP A 712 -5.52 -23.86 -8.84
C ASP A 712 -5.32 -22.96 -7.61
N GLU A 713 -6.21 -23.06 -6.62
CA GLU A 713 -6.11 -22.34 -5.35
C GLU A 713 -4.87 -22.79 -4.54
N ILE A 714 -4.66 -24.10 -4.41
CA ILE A 714 -3.49 -24.68 -3.73
C ILE A 714 -2.19 -24.32 -4.47
N SER A 715 -2.16 -24.37 -5.80
CA SER A 715 -1.01 -24.00 -6.63
C SER A 715 -0.61 -22.53 -6.40
N ARG A 716 -1.60 -21.63 -6.31
CA ARG A 716 -1.37 -20.22 -5.91
C ARG A 716 -0.89 -20.11 -4.46
N ALA A 717 -1.45 -20.87 -3.52
CA ALA A 717 -1.05 -20.89 -2.12
C ALA A 717 0.42 -21.31 -1.95
N TRP A 718 0.84 -22.41 -2.57
CA TRP A 718 2.25 -22.83 -2.66
C TRP A 718 3.14 -21.74 -3.25
N ALA A 719 2.76 -21.18 -4.40
CA ALA A 719 3.53 -20.13 -5.05
C ALA A 719 3.71 -18.88 -4.15
N ARG A 720 2.69 -18.52 -3.35
CA ARG A 720 2.77 -17.41 -2.37
C ARG A 720 3.72 -17.72 -1.22
N VAL A 721 3.65 -18.91 -0.61
CA VAL A 721 4.56 -19.32 0.47
C VAL A 721 6.01 -19.37 -0.03
N ILE A 722 6.25 -19.98 -1.19
CA ILE A 722 7.58 -20.07 -1.82
C ILE A 722 8.15 -18.68 -2.14
N SER A 723 7.34 -17.79 -2.71
CA SER A 723 7.76 -16.41 -3.06
C SER A 723 7.99 -15.52 -1.84
N GLU A 724 7.40 -15.82 -0.69
CA GLU A 724 7.68 -15.10 0.56
C GLU A 724 8.89 -15.70 1.29
N ALA A 725 9.05 -17.03 1.23
CA ALA A 725 10.23 -17.73 1.72
C ALA A 725 11.50 -17.25 1.00
N SER A 726 11.46 -17.09 -0.33
CA SER A 726 12.62 -16.63 -1.11
C SER A 726 13.06 -15.22 -0.72
N LYS A 727 12.13 -14.26 -0.60
CA LYS A 727 12.39 -12.88 -0.13
C LYS A 727 13.04 -12.83 1.26
N ARG A 728 12.70 -13.78 2.14
CA ARG A 728 13.29 -13.89 3.49
C ARG A 728 14.61 -14.65 3.52
N GLY A 729 15.18 -14.99 2.37
CA GLY A 729 16.44 -15.74 2.24
C GLY A 729 16.30 -17.25 2.50
N GLY A 730 15.07 -17.77 2.52
CA GLY A 730 14.70 -19.15 2.87
C GLY A 730 14.89 -20.19 1.76
N GLY A 731 15.51 -19.87 0.64
CA GLY A 731 15.79 -20.85 -0.44
C GLY A 731 16.56 -22.09 0.06
N ILE A 732 17.44 -21.91 1.05
CA ILE A 732 18.18 -23.01 1.69
C ILE A 732 17.26 -23.88 2.58
N GLN A 733 16.21 -23.31 3.20
CA GLN A 733 15.22 -24.08 3.96
C GLN A 733 14.26 -24.87 3.05
N LEU A 734 13.96 -24.36 1.85
CA LEU A 734 13.21 -25.10 0.84
C LEU A 734 14.00 -26.34 0.36
N HIS A 735 15.30 -26.19 0.11
CA HIS A 735 16.16 -27.28 -0.33
C HIS A 735 16.47 -28.31 0.78
N ASN A 736 16.88 -27.85 1.98
CA ASN A 736 17.19 -28.75 3.10
C ASN A 736 15.97 -29.55 3.61
N GLY A 737 14.74 -29.12 3.29
CA GLY A 737 13.50 -29.82 3.62
C GLY A 737 13.00 -30.82 2.58
N GLY A 738 13.66 -30.95 1.42
CA GLY A 738 13.22 -31.84 0.33
C GLY A 738 11.88 -31.44 -0.32
N TRP A 739 11.48 -30.17 -0.18
CA TRP A 739 10.20 -29.66 -0.66
C TRP A 739 10.11 -29.59 -2.19
N ASP A 740 11.25 -29.54 -2.86
CA ASP A 740 11.39 -29.65 -4.31
C ASP A 740 10.94 -31.02 -4.84
N GLN A 741 11.41 -32.10 -4.23
CA GLN A 741 11.03 -33.46 -4.61
C GLN A 741 9.55 -33.73 -4.33
N LYS A 742 9.04 -33.24 -3.19
CA LYS A 742 7.61 -33.32 -2.85
C LYS A 742 6.75 -32.55 -3.85
N LEU A 743 7.08 -31.28 -4.16
CA LEU A 743 6.28 -30.46 -5.07
C LEU A 743 6.31 -30.99 -6.52
N GLN A 744 7.45 -31.51 -6.98
CA GLN A 744 7.52 -32.20 -8.28
C GLN A 744 6.64 -33.45 -8.31
N LYS A 745 6.61 -34.24 -7.22
CA LYS A 745 5.72 -35.39 -7.08
C LYS A 745 4.23 -34.97 -7.11
N HIS A 746 3.86 -33.92 -6.37
CA HIS A 746 2.50 -33.38 -6.40
C HIS A 746 2.09 -32.90 -7.80
N ASN A 747 2.97 -32.19 -8.51
CA ASN A 747 2.71 -31.73 -9.87
C ASN A 747 2.56 -32.87 -10.89
N ALA A 748 3.34 -33.94 -10.74
CA ALA A 748 3.16 -35.16 -11.53
C ALA A 748 1.83 -35.87 -11.24
N MET A 749 1.39 -35.88 -9.97
CA MET A 749 0.09 -36.42 -9.56
C MET A 749 -1.10 -35.52 -9.95
N SER A 750 -0.91 -34.21 -10.09
CA SER A 750 -1.93 -33.24 -10.50
C SER A 750 -1.97 -32.98 -12.01
N GLY A 751 -1.32 -33.82 -12.84
CA GLY A 751 -1.31 -33.68 -14.30
C GLY A 751 -0.75 -32.34 -14.82
N GLY A 752 0.11 -31.66 -14.06
CA GLY A 752 0.68 -30.35 -14.44
C GLY A 752 -0.08 -29.12 -13.92
N GLN A 753 -1.20 -29.24 -13.22
CA GLN A 753 -1.92 -28.08 -12.66
C GLN A 753 -1.12 -27.31 -11.59
N MET A 754 -0.18 -27.96 -10.91
CA MET A 754 0.73 -27.31 -9.95
C MET A 754 1.99 -26.71 -10.60
N GLN A 755 2.04 -26.60 -11.94
CA GLN A 755 3.20 -26.08 -12.65
C GLN A 755 3.50 -24.61 -12.28
N ALA A 756 2.49 -23.81 -11.91
CA ALA A 756 2.73 -22.45 -11.41
C ALA A 756 3.54 -22.44 -10.09
N ALA A 757 3.24 -23.37 -9.17
CA ALA A 757 4.03 -23.56 -7.96
C ALA A 757 5.45 -24.09 -8.24
N VAL A 758 5.59 -25.04 -9.17
CA VAL A 758 6.90 -25.57 -9.60
C VAL A 758 7.74 -24.51 -10.31
N ASN A 759 7.13 -23.66 -11.14
CA ASN A 759 7.80 -22.52 -11.78
C ASN A 759 8.19 -21.44 -10.77
N ALA A 760 7.35 -21.17 -9.77
CA ALA A 760 7.69 -20.31 -8.64
C ALA A 760 8.87 -20.89 -7.85
N LEU A 761 8.92 -22.20 -7.62
CA LEU A 761 10.05 -22.85 -6.98
C LEU A 761 11.32 -22.74 -7.83
N GLY A 762 11.26 -23.11 -9.11
CA GLY A 762 12.40 -23.07 -10.04
C GLY A 762 12.98 -21.67 -10.22
N SER A 763 12.15 -20.66 -10.48
CA SER A 763 12.58 -19.26 -10.62
C SER A 763 13.22 -18.68 -9.35
N ASN A 764 12.74 -19.09 -8.17
CA ASN A 764 13.31 -18.67 -6.89
C ASN A 764 14.55 -19.51 -6.46
N LEU A 765 14.72 -20.74 -6.96
CA LEU A 765 15.95 -21.53 -6.75
C LEU A 765 17.08 -21.17 -7.71
N TYR A 766 16.78 -20.74 -8.95
CA TYR A 766 17.79 -20.38 -9.94
C TYR A 766 18.35 -18.94 -9.82
N CYS A 767 17.93 -18.18 -8.82
CA CYS A 767 18.61 -16.94 -8.42
C CYS A 767 19.91 -17.24 -7.64
N GLY A 768 20.82 -17.98 -8.28
CA GLY A 768 22.02 -18.56 -7.67
C GLY A 768 22.94 -19.30 -8.65
N GLY A 769 23.01 -18.88 -9.91
CA GLY A 769 23.89 -19.47 -10.92
C GLY A 769 23.54 -19.01 -12.33
N ALA A 770 24.53 -18.54 -13.09
CA ALA A 770 24.30 -18.03 -14.43
C ALA A 770 24.16 -19.15 -15.49
N ASN A 771 23.25 -18.92 -16.44
CA ASN A 771 23.40 -19.06 -17.89
C ASN A 771 22.20 -19.78 -18.54
N GLY A 772 21.49 -19.10 -19.46
CA GLY A 772 20.30 -19.66 -20.12
C GLY A 772 19.33 -18.62 -20.67
N SER A 773 19.64 -18.05 -21.84
CA SER A 773 18.75 -17.10 -22.53
C SER A 773 17.41 -17.74 -22.91
N SER A 774 16.29 -17.10 -22.57
CA SER A 774 14.96 -17.41 -23.12
C SER A 774 14.17 -16.11 -23.22
N ASN A 775 13.85 -15.74 -24.47
CA ASN A 775 13.39 -14.41 -24.82
C ASN A 775 11.86 -14.34 -24.82
N SER A 776 11.25 -13.62 -23.88
CA SER A 776 9.83 -13.29 -23.88
C SER A 776 9.62 -11.79 -23.72
N ASN A 777 9.39 -11.11 -24.85
CA ASN A 777 9.05 -9.68 -24.91
C ASN A 777 7.87 -9.33 -23.99
N MET A 778 8.08 -8.39 -23.06
CA MET A 778 7.01 -7.56 -22.53
C MET A 778 7.25 -6.09 -22.87
N ASN A 779 6.24 -5.45 -23.45
CA ASN A 779 6.29 -4.10 -23.98
C ASN A 779 6.03 -3.11 -22.82
N SER A 780 7.08 -2.60 -22.19
CA SER A 780 6.95 -1.71 -21.02
C SER A 780 6.60 -0.27 -21.42
N ASN A 781 5.39 0.16 -21.08
CA ASN A 781 5.10 1.59 -20.89
C ASN A 781 5.63 2.04 -19.51
N ASN A 782 5.88 3.34 -19.36
CA ASN A 782 6.35 3.96 -18.11
C ASN A 782 5.33 3.80 -16.98
N ASP A 783 5.54 2.82 -16.09
CA ASP A 783 4.76 2.64 -14.87
C ASP A 783 5.63 3.01 -13.65
N PRO A 784 5.27 4.03 -12.84
CA PRO A 784 6.03 4.43 -11.66
C PRO A 784 6.19 3.32 -10.61
N ASN A 785 5.33 2.29 -10.63
CA ASN A 785 5.51 1.10 -9.79
C ASN A 785 6.73 0.24 -10.18
N SER A 786 7.16 0.30 -11.45
CA SER A 786 8.37 -0.38 -11.91
C SER A 786 9.62 0.29 -11.33
N ILE A 787 9.71 1.62 -11.46
CA ILE A 787 10.75 2.48 -10.85
C ILE A 787 10.80 2.28 -9.33
N ARG A 788 9.64 2.21 -8.69
CA ARG A 788 9.48 1.92 -7.25
C ARG A 788 10.15 0.60 -6.86
N ASN A 789 9.74 -0.53 -7.45
CA ASN A 789 10.31 -1.85 -7.14
C ASN A 789 11.81 -1.93 -7.41
N GLN A 790 12.26 -1.24 -8.45
CA GLN A 790 13.66 -1.12 -8.87
C GLN A 790 14.52 -0.31 -7.86
N LEU A 791 14.00 0.81 -7.32
CA LEU A 791 14.65 1.60 -6.25
C LEU A 791 14.66 0.92 -4.87
N PHE A 792 13.72 0.00 -4.62
CA PHE A 792 13.61 -0.74 -3.35
C PHE A 792 14.43 -2.03 -3.31
N SER A 793 14.69 -2.68 -4.44
CA SER A 793 15.47 -3.93 -4.53
C SER A 793 16.95 -3.72 -4.86
N GLY A 794 17.39 -2.47 -5.08
CA GLY A 794 18.76 -2.15 -5.53
C GLY A 794 19.02 -2.48 -7.00
N THR A 795 17.98 -2.84 -7.77
CA THR A 795 18.05 -3.31 -9.17
C THR A 795 17.61 -2.23 -10.16
N TYR A 796 17.84 -0.94 -9.85
CA TYR A 796 17.43 0.14 -10.74
C TYR A 796 17.94 -0.08 -12.18
N GLY A 797 16.99 -0.08 -13.12
CA GLY A 797 17.09 -0.43 -14.54
C GLY A 797 17.81 -1.72 -14.93
N THR A 798 17.88 -2.80 -14.14
CA THR A 798 18.51 -4.06 -14.61
C THR A 798 17.74 -4.78 -15.71
N ASN A 799 16.46 -4.44 -15.93
CA ASN A 799 15.53 -5.21 -16.79
C ASN A 799 14.80 -4.34 -17.84
N LEU A 800 15.43 -3.30 -18.40
CA LEU A 800 14.89 -2.56 -19.56
C LEU A 800 15.51 -3.10 -20.86
N PRO A 801 14.73 -3.40 -21.91
CA PRO A 801 15.27 -3.91 -23.16
C PRO A 801 16.05 -2.83 -23.92
N VAL A 802 17.32 -3.10 -24.23
CA VAL A 802 18.15 -2.27 -25.09
C VAL A 802 17.57 -2.29 -26.51
N ARG A 803 16.82 -1.24 -26.87
CA ARG A 803 16.31 -1.05 -28.23
C ARG A 803 17.33 -0.30 -29.07
N VAL A 804 18.33 -1.03 -29.59
CA VAL A 804 19.16 -0.54 -30.69
C VAL A 804 18.27 -0.27 -31.92
N GLY A 805 18.04 1.02 -32.20
CA GLY A 805 17.58 1.46 -33.51
C GLY A 805 18.72 1.36 -34.54
N PRO A 806 18.42 1.37 -35.85
CA PRO A 806 19.43 1.14 -36.87
C PRO A 806 20.35 2.35 -37.04
N TRP A 807 21.63 2.16 -36.67
CA TRP A 807 22.82 2.79 -37.24
C TRP A 807 23.93 1.74 -37.28
#